data_AF-A0A7J2SY57-F1
#
_entry.id   AF-A0A7J2SY57-F1
#
_cell.length_a   1.000
_cell.length_b   1.000
_cell.length_c   1.000
_cell.angle_alpha   90.00
_cell.angle_beta   90.00
_cell.angle_gamma   90.00
#
_symmetry.space_group_name_H-M   'P 1'
#
loop_
_entity.id
_entity.type
_entity.pdbx_description
1 polymer ?
#
loop_
_entity_poly.entity_id
_entity_poly.type
_entity_poly.pdbx_seq_one_letter_code
_entity_poly.pdbx_strand_id
1 'polypeptide(L)'
;MRGHLLAALPALLALALLLQAGGAAPSAHALPAAPARGSPDPSGSISLSPGYYTWQSVQALTGMSVTFRVSSTVPVDVYLMTPSQLSGFEATGSARYVYHSSGTYVSSSVGPLAGGTYYLVIYNDLSSGTASVNYTVSTVPVNVYYYRSSLPAPIGVADYGVLNASGALHPYEIVYGEALGTAVIYSIGAYNSSPPPGVSPYGASLQLNVVLQVNTTHGDYVYWLQDVACFLTNNDTMFLNDNIWNMTSPASHLTNASVAGSGAVHATSSGYFYGYGTAPRPYALPLTLHLAIAYARTADGVDVGFGYGIGGSADVAWYDNVTIREPGITSVGLVVNGYSYTPSGHFYDAELVFGGEGNGEATHFTSMNATLILRYALPNGSIVSPPAIYGFGSDTAEAADDLSTSLANGYPVVTIGSGNFGPVGYSSSVPAFSASISLSAPAATDAGLGIPVSISSSVSNGVAPYTYYVLVDGAPAYNLTTYSQLLSASFDLPPLPAGQHSLQVEVVDAVGSSAWSARCWIEVNPAPSASLRAARNVTDVGVPVALSASVSGGTPPYTYTWYVDGVQVYRGSSSYSYDPGTPGPHAVSVSITDSAGLTANASVEVVVNPDPTVSASANASATDVGLGVALSSSVEGGTPPYSYAWYVDGRLACASPSCAFSPGSPGAYSAYVVVTDSAGYTVKSPIINVTVNPDPTVSVSISLSSSSALYEDDVAHMSASVSGGTPPYTYTWYVDGDPVAVTASPSCTCRLPPGSHSLSVRVVDSAGYAVIGGPVHVTASYDYPLIGAVAASAAIAALAAAALRRRAASGRVRPPHPGIRRASPAAHRPRAGRGPGAGKSELPHPKG
;
A
#
# COMPACT_ATOMS: atom_id res chain seq x y z
N MET A 1 -39.91 18.80 102.37
CA MET A 1 -41.17 18.36 103.01
C MET A 1 -41.96 17.56 101.99
N ARG A 2 -42.39 16.32 102.28
CA ARG A 2 -43.01 15.35 101.33
C ARG A 2 -42.06 14.97 100.16
N GLY A 3 -42.13 13.77 99.57
CA GLY A 3 -42.82 12.54 99.96
C GLY A 3 -42.66 11.43 98.90
N HIS A 4 -42.72 10.15 99.30
CA HIS A 4 -42.57 8.94 98.46
C HIS A 4 -41.14 8.71 97.88
N LEU A 5 -40.69 7.50 97.53
CA LEU A 5 -41.37 6.17 97.48
C LEU A 5 -40.78 5.14 98.49
N LEU A 6 -41.54 4.06 98.69
CA LEU A 6 -41.13 2.79 99.32
C LEU A 6 -40.43 1.88 98.28
N ALA A 7 -39.65 0.84 98.62
CA ALA A 7 -38.96 0.45 99.86
C ALA A 7 -37.89 -0.61 99.50
N ALA A 8 -36.93 -0.91 100.38
CA ALA A 8 -35.81 -1.81 100.07
C ALA A 8 -35.30 -2.64 101.26
N LEU A 9 -35.20 -3.96 101.05
CA LEU A 9 -34.24 -4.90 101.69
C LEU A 9 -34.33 -5.09 103.25
N PRO A 10 -33.56 -6.01 103.88
CA PRO A 10 -33.42 -7.43 103.54
C PRO A 10 -33.36 -8.39 104.77
N ALA A 11 -33.21 -9.70 104.48
CA ALA A 11 -32.41 -10.72 105.21
C ALA A 11 -32.61 -11.02 106.72
N LEU A 12 -32.70 -12.33 107.05
CA LEU A 12 -31.63 -13.05 107.76
C LEU A 12 -31.78 -14.58 107.66
N LEU A 13 -30.89 -15.34 108.33
CA LEU A 13 -30.48 -16.71 107.97
C LEU A 13 -30.71 -17.74 109.11
N ALA A 14 -30.77 -19.03 108.72
CA ALA A 14 -30.38 -20.25 109.47
C ALA A 14 -31.44 -21.10 110.22
N LEU A 15 -31.16 -22.42 110.25
CA LEU A 15 -31.79 -23.56 110.97
C LEU A 15 -33.32 -23.74 110.80
N ALA A 16 -33.88 -24.79 110.19
CA ALA A 16 -33.52 -26.21 109.95
C ALA A 16 -33.60 -27.15 111.17
N LEU A 17 -34.63 -28.01 111.22
CA LEU A 17 -34.52 -29.48 111.32
C LEU A 17 -35.89 -30.21 111.19
N LEU A 18 -35.91 -31.37 110.50
CA LEU A 18 -36.91 -32.47 110.57
C LEU A 18 -38.36 -32.16 110.05
N LEU A 19 -39.14 -33.12 109.52
CA LEU A 19 -38.91 -34.55 109.22
C LEU A 19 -39.70 -35.03 107.96
N GLN A 20 -39.24 -36.14 107.40
CA GLN A 20 -39.54 -36.77 106.10
C GLN A 20 -41.02 -37.05 105.75
N ALA A 21 -41.38 -36.77 104.49
CA ALA A 21 -41.73 -37.77 103.46
C ALA A 21 -41.90 -37.04 102.11
N GLY A 22 -41.57 -37.59 100.93
CA GLY A 22 -40.93 -38.86 100.58
C GLY A 22 -40.91 -38.95 99.06
N GLY A 23 -39.73 -38.93 98.43
CA GLY A 23 -39.58 -38.85 96.98
C GLY A 23 -38.15 -38.47 96.60
N ALA A 24 -37.37 -39.46 96.16
CA ALA A 24 -36.03 -39.20 95.65
C ALA A 24 -36.13 -38.50 94.29
N ALA A 25 -35.33 -37.45 94.08
CA ALA A 25 -35.04 -37.01 92.73
C ALA A 25 -34.33 -38.16 91.99
N PRO A 26 -34.71 -38.49 90.74
CA PRO A 26 -34.06 -39.56 90.01
C PRO A 26 -32.57 -39.21 89.82
N SER A 27 -31.70 -40.10 90.28
CA SER A 27 -30.27 -40.03 89.96
C SER A 27 -30.13 -40.14 88.44
N ALA A 28 -29.52 -39.13 87.82
CA ALA A 28 -29.24 -39.14 86.39
C ALA A 28 -28.31 -40.31 86.05
N HIS A 29 -28.88 -41.39 85.53
CA HIS A 29 -28.13 -42.52 85.01
C HIS A 29 -27.75 -42.22 83.57
N ALA A 30 -26.45 -42.22 83.29
CA ALA A 30 -25.97 -42.14 81.94
C ALA A 30 -26.45 -43.36 81.15
N LEU A 31 -26.94 -43.15 79.93
CA LEU A 31 -27.37 -44.26 79.08
C LEU A 31 -26.16 -45.10 78.64
N PRO A 32 -26.30 -46.42 78.49
CA PRO A 32 -25.21 -47.27 78.00
C PRO A 32 -25.09 -47.16 76.48
N ALA A 33 -24.00 -46.54 76.01
CA ALA A 33 -23.62 -46.61 74.60
C ALA A 33 -23.26 -48.05 74.20
N ALA A 34 -23.60 -48.45 72.97
CA ALA A 34 -23.13 -49.69 72.40
C ALA A 34 -21.58 -49.69 72.32
N PRO A 35 -20.90 -50.82 72.62
CA PRO A 35 -19.44 -50.89 72.59
C PRO A 35 -18.94 -50.57 71.18
N ALA A 36 -18.15 -49.50 71.06
CA ALA A 36 -17.94 -48.84 69.79
C ALA A 36 -17.16 -49.68 68.77
N ARG A 37 -17.68 -49.76 67.54
CA ARG A 37 -16.82 -49.63 66.36
C ARG A 37 -16.60 -48.12 66.17
N GLY A 38 -15.38 -47.65 66.37
CA GLY A 38 -15.02 -46.25 66.12
C GLY A 38 -14.91 -45.96 64.62
N SER A 39 -16.03 -46.03 63.90
CA SER A 39 -16.08 -45.85 62.46
C SER A 39 -16.28 -44.38 62.11
N PRO A 40 -15.40 -43.76 61.28
CA PRO A 40 -15.69 -42.47 60.67
C PRO A 40 -16.66 -42.57 59.47
N ASP A 41 -16.98 -43.80 59.05
CA ASP A 41 -17.82 -44.15 57.90
C ASP A 41 -19.23 -43.51 57.99
N PRO A 42 -19.72 -42.83 56.93
CA PRO A 42 -21.11 -42.36 56.88
C PRO A 42 -22.15 -43.51 56.93
N SER A 43 -21.74 -44.75 56.74
CA SER A 43 -22.56 -45.95 56.80
C SER A 43 -22.11 -46.91 57.91
N GLY A 44 -23.00 -47.81 58.34
CA GLY A 44 -22.66 -48.78 59.37
C GLY A 44 -23.67 -49.88 59.58
N SER A 45 -23.18 -51.01 60.11
CA SER A 45 -23.97 -52.14 60.59
C SER A 45 -23.60 -52.46 62.04
N ILE A 46 -24.60 -52.52 62.92
CA ILE A 46 -24.41 -52.66 64.37
C ILE A 46 -25.55 -53.44 65.03
N SER A 47 -25.26 -54.15 66.11
CA SER A 47 -26.27 -54.80 66.97
C SER A 47 -26.43 -54.00 68.26
N LEU A 48 -27.64 -53.49 68.52
CA LEU A 48 -27.98 -52.72 69.72
C LEU A 48 -28.85 -53.58 70.65
N SER A 49 -28.36 -53.87 71.85
CA SER A 49 -29.18 -54.50 72.89
C SER A 49 -30.30 -53.56 73.38
N PRO A 50 -31.40 -54.08 73.96
CA PRO A 50 -32.42 -53.24 74.59
C PRO A 50 -31.82 -52.28 75.63
N GLY A 51 -32.22 -51.01 75.57
CA GLY A 51 -31.70 -49.93 76.40
C GLY A 51 -30.34 -49.36 75.97
N TYR A 52 -29.77 -49.78 74.83
CA TYR A 52 -28.52 -49.24 74.28
C TYR A 52 -28.76 -48.35 73.06
N TYR A 53 -27.93 -47.31 72.92
CA TYR A 53 -27.89 -46.43 71.76
C TYR A 53 -26.53 -46.48 71.04
N THR A 54 -26.50 -45.94 69.84
CA THR A 54 -25.27 -45.55 69.12
C THR A 54 -25.49 -44.19 68.46
N TRP A 55 -24.42 -43.55 67.98
CA TRP A 55 -24.53 -42.36 67.15
C TRP A 55 -23.47 -42.33 66.05
N GLN A 56 -23.80 -41.67 64.95
CA GLN A 56 -22.84 -41.27 63.91
C GLN A 56 -22.85 -39.75 63.77
N SER A 57 -21.67 -39.13 63.76
CA SER A 57 -21.53 -37.69 63.55
C SER A 57 -21.49 -37.32 62.08
N VAL A 58 -22.02 -36.16 61.74
CA VAL A 58 -21.99 -35.57 60.39
C VAL A 58 -21.74 -34.06 60.49
N GLN A 59 -20.93 -33.52 59.59
CA GLN A 59 -20.69 -32.08 59.47
C GLN A 59 -21.61 -31.49 58.40
N ALA A 60 -22.48 -30.57 58.79
CA ALA A 60 -23.32 -29.81 57.86
C ALA A 60 -22.81 -28.36 57.76
N LEU A 61 -22.73 -27.82 56.56
CA LEU A 61 -22.57 -26.39 56.34
C LEU A 61 -23.93 -25.68 56.49
N THR A 62 -23.92 -24.38 56.74
CA THR A 62 -25.14 -23.56 56.73
C THR A 62 -25.84 -23.71 55.38
N GLY A 63 -27.13 -24.07 55.41
CA GLY A 63 -27.93 -24.32 54.20
C GLY A 63 -28.03 -25.79 53.78
N MET A 64 -27.17 -26.68 54.27
CA MET A 64 -27.30 -28.12 54.01
C MET A 64 -28.43 -28.76 54.81
N SER A 65 -29.01 -29.83 54.29
CA SER A 65 -29.81 -30.79 55.06
C SER A 65 -28.97 -32.02 55.39
N VAL A 66 -29.19 -32.62 56.56
CA VAL A 66 -28.66 -33.96 56.87
C VAL A 66 -29.66 -35.01 56.39
N THR A 67 -29.24 -35.85 55.45
CA THR A 67 -29.99 -36.98 54.92
C THR A 67 -29.58 -38.27 55.60
N PHE A 68 -30.54 -39.16 55.87
CA PHE A 68 -30.24 -40.48 56.40
C PHE A 68 -31.27 -41.55 56.05
N ARG A 69 -30.83 -42.80 56.20
CA ARG A 69 -31.65 -44.02 56.17
C ARG A 69 -31.18 -44.93 57.30
N VAL A 70 -32.12 -45.49 58.04
CA VAL A 70 -31.92 -46.47 59.10
C VAL A 70 -32.89 -47.62 58.85
N SER A 71 -32.38 -48.84 58.85
CA SER A 71 -33.14 -50.08 58.72
C SER A 71 -32.79 -51.01 59.87
N SER A 72 -33.78 -51.61 60.52
CA SER A 72 -33.62 -52.35 61.77
C SER A 72 -34.55 -53.57 61.83
N THR A 73 -34.06 -54.68 62.41
CA THR A 73 -34.87 -55.90 62.61
C THR A 73 -36.02 -55.75 63.62
N VAL A 74 -36.00 -54.70 64.44
CA VAL A 74 -37.05 -54.34 65.41
C VAL A 74 -37.22 -52.81 65.43
N PRO A 75 -38.36 -52.27 65.92
CA PRO A 75 -38.53 -50.83 66.04
C PRO A 75 -37.43 -50.20 66.90
N VAL A 76 -36.82 -49.14 66.38
CA VAL A 76 -35.85 -48.29 67.09
C VAL A 76 -36.29 -46.84 67.01
N ASP A 77 -35.85 -46.04 67.98
CA ASP A 77 -35.94 -44.59 67.96
C ASP A 77 -34.75 -44.01 67.18
N VAL A 78 -35.01 -43.01 66.34
CA VAL A 78 -33.99 -42.34 65.51
C VAL A 78 -34.10 -40.82 65.70
N TYR A 79 -33.01 -40.22 66.17
CA TYR A 79 -32.91 -38.79 66.45
C TYR A 79 -31.82 -38.14 65.61
N LEU A 80 -32.00 -36.87 65.23
CA LEU A 80 -30.89 -35.98 64.88
C LEU A 80 -30.68 -35.01 66.04
N MET A 81 -29.45 -34.92 66.56
CA MET A 81 -29.10 -34.09 67.72
C MET A 81 -27.92 -33.15 67.46
N THR A 82 -27.90 -31.99 68.12
CA THR A 82 -26.70 -31.14 68.25
C THR A 82 -25.75 -31.67 69.36
N PRO A 83 -24.51 -31.18 69.51
CA PRO A 83 -23.59 -31.66 70.55
C PRO A 83 -24.13 -31.44 71.98
N SER A 84 -24.85 -30.34 72.21
CA SER A 84 -25.48 -30.01 73.49
C SER A 84 -26.78 -30.77 73.75
N GLN A 85 -27.43 -31.28 72.70
CA GLN A 85 -28.57 -32.19 72.81
C GLN A 85 -28.10 -33.62 73.11
N LEU A 86 -27.10 -34.12 72.37
CA LEU A 86 -26.52 -35.45 72.59
C LEU A 86 -25.97 -35.58 74.02
N SER A 87 -25.06 -34.69 74.45
CA SER A 87 -24.51 -34.74 75.82
C SER A 87 -25.57 -34.63 76.93
N GLY A 88 -26.70 -33.97 76.66
CA GLY A 88 -27.86 -33.96 77.57
C GLY A 88 -28.61 -35.31 77.61
N PHE A 89 -28.80 -35.95 76.46
CA PHE A 89 -29.37 -37.29 76.34
C PHE A 89 -28.47 -38.36 76.98
N GLU A 90 -27.17 -38.35 76.67
CA GLU A 90 -26.19 -39.29 77.24
C GLU A 90 -26.13 -39.20 78.78
N ALA A 91 -26.23 -38.00 79.35
CA ALA A 91 -26.16 -37.78 80.79
C ALA A 91 -27.47 -38.04 81.56
N THR A 92 -28.65 -37.99 80.91
CA THR A 92 -29.96 -38.00 81.62
C THR A 92 -30.98 -38.99 81.09
N GLY A 93 -30.77 -39.58 79.92
CA GLY A 93 -31.77 -40.36 79.18
C GLY A 93 -32.93 -39.53 78.60
N SER A 94 -32.95 -38.20 78.78
CA SER A 94 -34.01 -37.33 78.27
C SER A 94 -33.64 -36.78 76.89
N ALA A 95 -34.31 -37.27 75.85
CA ALA A 95 -34.07 -36.84 74.48
C ALA A 95 -34.53 -35.39 74.23
N ARG A 96 -33.61 -34.57 73.72
CA ARG A 96 -33.90 -33.33 72.98
C ARG A 96 -33.28 -33.48 71.60
N TYR A 97 -33.92 -32.96 70.57
CA TYR A 97 -33.53 -33.25 69.20
C TYR A 97 -33.83 -32.10 68.24
N VAL A 98 -33.20 -32.15 67.06
CA VAL A 98 -33.54 -31.40 65.86
C VAL A 98 -34.66 -32.12 65.09
N TYR A 99 -34.63 -33.46 65.08
CA TYR A 99 -35.61 -34.34 64.45
C TYR A 99 -35.74 -35.65 65.24
N HIS A 100 -36.94 -36.24 65.23
CA HIS A 100 -37.23 -37.57 65.77
C HIS A 100 -38.17 -38.33 64.84
N SER A 101 -37.96 -39.63 64.70
CA SER A 101 -38.89 -40.60 64.13
C SER A 101 -38.56 -42.01 64.64
N SER A 102 -39.46 -42.97 64.48
CA SER A 102 -39.28 -44.33 64.97
C SER A 102 -39.86 -45.40 64.06
N GLY A 103 -39.28 -46.59 64.12
CA GLY A 103 -39.75 -47.74 63.33
C GLY A 103 -38.64 -48.75 63.01
N THR A 104 -38.98 -49.76 62.20
CA THR A 104 -38.01 -50.70 61.60
C THR A 104 -37.34 -50.12 60.35
N TYR A 105 -37.89 -49.06 59.77
CA TYR A 105 -37.30 -48.33 58.66
C TYR A 105 -37.62 -46.84 58.80
N VAL A 106 -36.59 -46.00 58.88
CA VAL A 106 -36.69 -44.54 58.99
C VAL A 106 -35.78 -43.93 57.93
N SER A 107 -36.28 -42.99 57.14
CA SER A 107 -35.44 -42.21 56.22
C SER A 107 -35.97 -40.80 56.10
N SER A 108 -35.08 -39.81 56.10
CA SER A 108 -35.43 -38.40 56.19
C SER A 108 -34.35 -37.51 55.56
N SER A 109 -34.73 -36.28 55.26
CA SER A 109 -33.83 -35.16 54.99
C SER A 109 -34.20 -34.03 55.96
N VAL A 110 -33.25 -33.61 56.79
CA VAL A 110 -33.48 -32.67 57.90
C VAL A 110 -32.67 -31.41 57.67
N GLY A 111 -33.32 -30.34 57.26
CA GLY A 111 -32.71 -29.04 57.01
C GLY A 111 -33.65 -28.07 56.26
N PRO A 112 -33.12 -26.94 55.73
CA PRO A 112 -31.72 -26.52 55.84
C PRO A 112 -31.30 -26.23 57.28
N LEU A 113 -30.07 -26.59 57.63
CA LEU A 113 -29.49 -26.46 58.97
C LEU A 113 -28.55 -25.25 59.08
N ALA A 114 -28.21 -24.90 60.32
CA ALA A 114 -27.09 -24.00 60.62
C ALA A 114 -25.78 -24.80 60.57
N GLY A 115 -24.66 -24.16 60.20
CA GLY A 115 -23.37 -24.85 60.11
C GLY A 115 -22.89 -25.43 61.45
N GLY A 116 -22.48 -26.69 61.45
CA GLY A 116 -21.88 -27.38 62.60
C GLY A 116 -22.05 -28.91 62.59
N THR A 117 -21.56 -29.54 63.67
CA THR A 117 -21.69 -30.98 63.90
C THR A 117 -23.12 -31.34 64.30
N TYR A 118 -23.68 -32.36 63.65
CA TYR A 118 -24.90 -33.05 64.07
C TYR A 118 -24.62 -34.54 64.30
N TYR A 119 -25.49 -35.20 65.04
CA TYR A 119 -25.39 -36.63 65.38
C TYR A 119 -26.69 -37.35 65.05
N LEU A 120 -26.61 -38.35 64.17
CA LEU A 120 -27.67 -39.34 63.97
C LEU A 120 -27.58 -40.34 65.12
N VAL A 121 -28.48 -40.25 66.10
CA VAL A 121 -28.55 -41.14 67.26
C VAL A 121 -29.61 -42.21 67.02
N ILE A 122 -29.28 -43.48 67.23
CA ILE A 122 -30.19 -44.61 67.07
C ILE A 122 -30.26 -45.36 68.39
N TYR A 123 -31.47 -45.53 68.94
CA TYR A 123 -31.72 -46.03 70.29
C TYR A 123 -32.70 -47.21 70.26
N ASN A 124 -32.36 -48.31 70.95
CA ASN A 124 -33.20 -49.49 71.04
C ASN A 124 -33.91 -49.57 72.41
N ASP A 125 -34.86 -48.66 72.66
CA ASP A 125 -35.72 -48.65 73.85
C ASP A 125 -37.16 -49.10 73.58
N LEU A 126 -37.62 -48.99 72.32
CA LEU A 126 -38.96 -49.43 71.88
C LEU A 126 -39.14 -50.96 71.80
N SER A 127 -38.05 -51.74 71.92
CA SER A 127 -38.05 -53.19 71.74
C SER A 127 -37.31 -53.93 72.86
N SER A 128 -37.83 -55.09 73.25
CA SER A 128 -37.20 -56.02 74.19
C SER A 128 -36.24 -57.02 73.52
N GLY A 129 -36.10 -56.97 72.19
CA GLY A 129 -35.14 -57.75 71.41
C GLY A 129 -33.97 -56.91 70.90
N THR A 130 -32.82 -57.53 70.70
CA THR A 130 -31.64 -56.90 70.08
C THR A 130 -31.94 -56.45 68.65
N ALA A 131 -31.71 -55.18 68.36
CA ALA A 131 -31.86 -54.59 67.04
C ALA A 131 -30.58 -54.83 66.22
N SER A 132 -30.68 -55.51 65.08
CA SER A 132 -29.65 -55.47 64.05
C SER A 132 -29.97 -54.31 63.11
N VAL A 133 -29.14 -53.27 63.17
CA VAL A 133 -29.35 -51.98 62.53
C VAL A 133 -28.33 -51.80 61.40
N ASN A 134 -28.79 -51.40 60.23
CA ASN A 134 -27.98 -50.82 59.16
C ASN A 134 -28.36 -49.35 58.97
N TYR A 135 -27.39 -48.46 58.84
CA TYR A 135 -27.64 -47.02 58.62
C TYR A 135 -26.71 -46.41 57.58
N THR A 136 -27.14 -45.26 57.04
CA THR A 136 -26.36 -44.33 56.21
C THR A 136 -26.74 -42.90 56.58
N VAL A 137 -25.77 -41.99 56.70
CA VAL A 137 -25.97 -40.56 56.92
C VAL A 137 -25.05 -39.74 56.00
N SER A 138 -25.58 -38.66 55.44
CA SER A 138 -24.88 -37.75 54.51
C SER A 138 -25.45 -36.33 54.61
N THR A 139 -24.92 -35.41 53.80
CA THR A 139 -25.49 -34.08 53.59
C THR A 139 -26.07 -33.94 52.19
N VAL A 140 -27.09 -33.09 52.04
CA VAL A 140 -27.57 -32.58 50.74
C VAL A 140 -27.62 -31.04 50.80
N PRO A 141 -26.83 -30.31 49.98
CA PRO A 141 -25.83 -30.82 49.03
C PRO A 141 -24.68 -31.59 49.68
N VAL A 142 -23.91 -32.31 48.86
CA VAL A 142 -22.61 -32.89 49.24
C VAL A 142 -21.69 -31.81 49.83
N ASN A 143 -20.92 -32.18 50.86
CA ASN A 143 -20.00 -31.25 51.51
C ASN A 143 -18.67 -31.18 50.75
N VAL A 144 -18.54 -30.18 49.87
CA VAL A 144 -17.35 -29.88 49.05
C VAL A 144 -16.04 -29.77 49.84
N TYR A 145 -16.09 -29.52 51.16
CA TYR A 145 -14.91 -29.45 52.04
C TYR A 145 -14.55 -30.77 52.73
N TYR A 146 -15.16 -31.90 52.33
CA TYR A 146 -14.98 -33.18 52.99
C TYR A 146 -13.55 -33.72 52.88
N TYR A 147 -12.93 -33.64 51.70
CA TYR A 147 -11.55 -34.09 51.48
C TYR A 147 -10.49 -32.98 51.55
N ARG A 148 -10.80 -31.77 51.06
CA ARG A 148 -9.85 -30.63 51.01
C ARG A 148 -10.50 -29.36 51.56
N SER A 149 -9.77 -28.62 52.40
CA SER A 149 -10.21 -27.32 52.95
C SER A 149 -9.06 -26.32 53.19
N SER A 150 -7.83 -26.72 52.86
CA SER A 150 -6.60 -25.92 52.87
C SER A 150 -5.62 -26.51 51.87
N LEU A 151 -4.57 -25.76 51.51
CA LEU A 151 -3.42 -26.33 50.81
C LEU A 151 -2.71 -27.39 51.70
N PRO A 152 -2.01 -28.37 51.11
CA PRO A 152 -1.97 -28.66 49.68
C PRO A 152 -3.23 -29.39 49.18
N ALA A 153 -3.75 -28.96 48.04
CA ALA A 153 -4.92 -29.52 47.35
C ALA A 153 -4.77 -29.35 45.83
N PRO A 154 -5.49 -30.09 44.97
CA PRO A 154 -5.60 -29.75 43.56
C PRO A 154 -6.20 -28.34 43.41
N ILE A 155 -5.61 -27.45 42.60
CA ILE A 155 -6.06 -26.05 42.45
C ILE A 155 -6.36 -25.75 40.99
N GLY A 156 -7.54 -25.19 40.72
CA GLY A 156 -8.01 -24.92 39.36
C GLY A 156 -9.50 -24.60 39.38
N VAL A 157 -10.29 -25.37 38.63
CA VAL A 157 -11.75 -25.24 38.59
C VAL A 157 -12.43 -26.58 38.81
N ALA A 158 -13.46 -26.64 39.66
CA ALA A 158 -14.25 -27.85 39.90
C ALA A 158 -15.76 -27.55 39.99
N ASP A 159 -16.58 -28.47 39.48
CA ASP A 159 -18.04 -28.49 39.63
C ASP A 159 -18.47 -29.73 40.43
N TYR A 160 -18.90 -29.51 41.67
CA TYR A 160 -19.41 -30.54 42.59
C TYR A 160 -20.93 -30.74 42.53
N GLY A 161 -21.62 -30.08 41.60
CA GLY A 161 -23.08 -30.03 41.57
C GLY A 161 -23.70 -29.15 42.66
N VAL A 162 -22.94 -28.20 43.22
CA VAL A 162 -23.34 -27.38 44.38
C VAL A 162 -23.37 -25.90 44.04
N LEU A 163 -24.58 -25.32 43.94
CA LEU A 163 -24.79 -23.90 43.68
C LEU A 163 -25.05 -23.14 44.99
N ASN A 164 -24.21 -22.15 45.32
CA ASN A 164 -24.44 -21.24 46.44
C ASN A 164 -25.23 -19.99 46.01
N ALA A 165 -26.56 -20.09 45.99
CA ALA A 165 -27.42 -18.94 45.68
C ALA A 165 -27.67 -18.11 46.96
N SER A 166 -27.07 -16.92 47.03
CA SER A 166 -27.31 -15.93 48.11
C SER A 166 -27.07 -16.42 49.55
N GLY A 167 -26.21 -17.44 49.74
CA GLY A 167 -25.92 -18.03 51.04
C GLY A 167 -26.73 -19.29 51.38
N ALA A 168 -27.58 -19.76 50.45
CA ALA A 168 -28.21 -21.08 50.49
C ALA A 168 -27.52 -22.01 49.49
N LEU A 169 -27.24 -23.25 49.91
CA LEU A 169 -26.61 -24.26 49.08
C LEU A 169 -27.68 -25.13 48.41
N HIS A 170 -27.68 -25.15 47.09
CA HIS A 170 -28.64 -25.88 46.25
C HIS A 170 -27.91 -26.97 45.46
N PRO A 171 -28.37 -28.22 45.52
CA PRO A 171 -27.80 -29.30 44.72
C PRO A 171 -28.36 -29.23 43.29
N TYR A 172 -27.56 -29.65 42.31
CA TYR A 172 -27.99 -29.96 40.96
C TYR A 172 -27.31 -31.23 40.46
N GLU A 173 -27.86 -31.78 39.39
CA GLU A 173 -27.32 -32.91 38.64
C GLU A 173 -27.23 -32.48 37.16
N ILE A 174 -26.15 -32.83 36.49
CA ILE A 174 -25.97 -32.60 35.05
C ILE A 174 -25.30 -33.81 34.42
N VAL A 175 -25.94 -34.33 33.38
CA VAL A 175 -25.50 -35.50 32.60
C VAL A 175 -25.10 -35.03 31.21
N TYR A 176 -23.87 -35.36 30.81
CA TYR A 176 -23.23 -34.83 29.60
C TYR A 176 -22.49 -35.94 28.83
N GLY A 177 -22.20 -35.68 27.55
CA GLY A 177 -21.57 -36.63 26.62
C GLY A 177 -20.04 -36.53 26.56
N GLU A 178 -19.52 -35.32 26.75
CA GLU A 178 -18.09 -35.00 26.61
C GLU A 178 -17.70 -33.87 27.57
N ALA A 179 -16.60 -34.07 28.29
CA ALA A 179 -15.92 -33.09 29.11
C ALA A 179 -14.92 -32.31 28.25
N LEU A 180 -14.92 -30.98 28.37
CA LEU A 180 -14.04 -30.09 27.61
C LEU A 180 -13.26 -29.20 28.58
N GLY A 181 -11.99 -29.53 28.78
CA GLY A 181 -11.03 -28.73 29.51
C GLY A 181 -10.21 -27.85 28.57
N THR A 182 -9.91 -26.62 28.97
CA THR A 182 -8.98 -25.75 28.24
C THR A 182 -8.17 -24.90 29.20
N ALA A 183 -6.86 -24.89 29.02
CA ALA A 183 -5.92 -24.08 29.78
C ALA A 183 -5.07 -23.22 28.84
N VAL A 184 -5.01 -21.92 29.12
CA VAL A 184 -4.07 -20.98 28.49
C VAL A 184 -3.01 -20.62 29.53
N ILE A 185 -1.88 -21.31 29.48
CA ILE A 185 -0.79 -21.23 30.47
C ILE A 185 0.26 -20.24 29.96
N TYR A 186 0.44 -19.11 30.66
CA TYR A 186 1.44 -18.08 30.33
C TYR A 186 2.77 -18.32 31.04
N SER A 187 2.73 -18.90 32.24
CA SER A 187 3.90 -19.32 33.02
C SER A 187 3.54 -20.51 33.90
N ILE A 188 4.40 -21.52 33.94
CA ILE A 188 4.34 -22.64 34.86
C ILE A 188 5.76 -22.96 35.33
N GLY A 189 5.93 -23.18 36.63
CA GLY A 189 7.18 -23.60 37.25
C GLY A 189 6.90 -24.37 38.53
N ALA A 190 7.55 -25.52 38.70
CA ALA A 190 7.39 -26.43 39.82
C ALA A 190 8.76 -26.67 40.48
N TYR A 191 8.80 -26.77 41.81
CA TYR A 191 9.97 -27.33 42.48
C TYR A 191 9.63 -28.00 43.81
N ASN A 192 9.80 -29.33 43.85
CA ASN A 192 9.74 -30.13 45.06
C ASN A 192 11.14 -30.69 45.38
N SER A 193 11.68 -30.35 46.55
CA SER A 193 13.01 -30.84 46.98
C SER A 193 13.01 -32.26 47.55
N SER A 194 11.84 -32.89 47.70
CA SER A 194 11.68 -34.28 48.17
C SER A 194 10.43 -34.93 47.55
N PRO A 195 10.41 -35.14 46.22
CA PRO A 195 9.29 -35.76 45.51
C PRO A 195 9.13 -37.24 45.85
N PRO A 196 7.96 -37.84 45.61
CA PRO A 196 7.77 -39.29 45.74
C PRO A 196 8.73 -40.08 44.83
N PRO A 197 9.09 -41.33 45.19
CA PRO A 197 9.95 -42.16 44.35
C PRO A 197 9.40 -42.31 42.92
N GLY A 198 10.25 -42.03 41.93
CA GLY A 198 9.89 -42.09 40.51
C GLY A 198 9.29 -40.80 39.93
N VAL A 199 9.11 -39.76 40.74
CA VAL A 199 8.57 -38.45 40.33
C VAL A 199 9.69 -37.41 40.22
N SER A 200 9.57 -36.45 39.31
CA SER A 200 10.54 -35.39 39.07
C SER A 200 10.49 -34.31 40.16
N PRO A 201 11.65 -33.80 40.64
CA PRO A 201 11.71 -32.58 41.46
C PRO A 201 11.11 -31.33 40.80
N TYR A 202 10.82 -31.37 39.49
CA TYR A 202 10.24 -30.30 38.69
C TYR A 202 8.91 -30.72 38.05
N GLY A 203 8.27 -31.73 38.63
CA GLY A 203 7.01 -32.32 38.18
C GLY A 203 5.80 -31.48 38.55
N ALA A 204 4.90 -31.31 37.59
CA ALA A 204 3.54 -30.80 37.80
C ALA A 204 2.58 -31.54 36.86
N SER A 205 1.28 -31.38 37.06
CA SER A 205 0.25 -31.79 36.11
C SER A 205 -0.86 -30.76 35.98
N LEU A 206 -1.54 -30.75 34.83
CA LEU A 206 -2.91 -30.29 34.64
C LEU A 206 -3.76 -31.54 34.39
N GLN A 207 -4.87 -31.68 35.11
CA GLN A 207 -5.72 -32.87 35.08
C GLN A 207 -7.16 -32.46 34.77
N LEU A 208 -7.78 -33.09 33.76
CA LEU A 208 -9.22 -33.06 33.53
C LEU A 208 -9.81 -34.37 34.05
N ASN A 209 -10.57 -34.29 35.15
CA ASN A 209 -11.09 -35.48 35.83
C ASN A 209 -12.61 -35.44 35.88
N VAL A 210 -13.27 -36.57 35.59
CA VAL A 210 -14.73 -36.67 35.52
C VAL A 210 -15.25 -38.05 35.93
N VAL A 211 -16.48 -38.11 36.43
CA VAL A 211 -17.15 -39.38 36.76
C VAL A 211 -18.07 -39.86 35.65
N LEU A 212 -17.82 -41.08 35.17
CA LEU A 212 -18.67 -41.85 34.26
C LEU A 212 -19.57 -42.80 35.04
N GLN A 213 -20.88 -42.71 34.83
CA GLN A 213 -21.84 -43.68 35.35
C GLN A 213 -22.37 -44.58 34.21
N VAL A 214 -22.35 -45.90 34.44
CA VAL A 214 -22.82 -46.94 33.52
C VAL A 214 -23.84 -47.82 34.23
N ASN A 215 -25.12 -47.60 33.97
CA ASN A 215 -26.21 -48.41 34.54
C ASN A 215 -26.49 -49.59 33.60
N THR A 216 -26.75 -50.77 34.17
CA THR A 216 -26.99 -52.01 33.40
C THR A 216 -28.21 -52.77 33.91
N THR A 217 -28.58 -53.86 33.24
CA THR A 217 -29.57 -54.83 33.76
C THR A 217 -29.08 -55.66 34.95
N HIS A 218 -27.82 -55.52 35.36
CA HIS A 218 -27.17 -56.34 36.40
C HIS A 218 -26.70 -55.53 37.62
N GLY A 219 -26.56 -54.22 37.48
CA GLY A 219 -26.08 -53.29 38.50
C GLY A 219 -25.69 -51.94 37.90
N ASP A 220 -25.46 -50.96 38.76
CA ASP A 220 -25.00 -49.63 38.39
C ASP A 220 -23.51 -49.51 38.71
N TYR A 221 -22.72 -49.02 37.75
CA TYR A 221 -21.26 -48.96 37.80
C TYR A 221 -20.78 -47.52 37.69
N VAL A 222 -19.68 -47.20 38.35
CA VAL A 222 -19.11 -45.86 38.42
C VAL A 222 -17.61 -45.93 38.20
N TYR A 223 -17.10 -45.08 37.31
CA TYR A 223 -15.67 -44.97 37.00
C TYR A 223 -15.23 -43.51 37.07
N TRP A 224 -14.06 -43.26 37.65
CA TRP A 224 -13.41 -41.95 37.61
C TRP A 224 -12.38 -41.98 36.48
N LEU A 225 -12.49 -41.01 35.59
CA LEU A 225 -11.70 -40.87 34.36
C LEU A 225 -10.79 -39.66 34.51
N GLN A 226 -9.54 -39.80 34.08
CA GLN A 226 -8.48 -38.79 34.20
C GLN A 226 -7.81 -38.59 32.84
N ASP A 227 -7.74 -37.36 32.34
CA ASP A 227 -6.90 -36.95 31.19
C ASP A 227 -5.87 -35.95 31.72
N VAL A 228 -4.60 -36.35 31.73
CA VAL A 228 -3.54 -35.68 32.50
C VAL A 228 -2.40 -35.24 31.61
N ALA A 229 -2.16 -33.93 31.54
CA ALA A 229 -0.93 -33.37 31.00
C ALA A 229 0.11 -33.17 32.12
N CYS A 230 1.11 -34.04 32.16
CA CYS A 230 2.27 -33.93 33.04
C CYS A 230 3.32 -32.98 32.44
N PHE A 231 3.92 -32.13 33.27
CA PHE A 231 4.91 -31.12 32.90
C PHE A 231 6.21 -31.31 33.69
N LEU A 232 7.34 -31.21 32.98
CA LEU A 232 8.70 -31.11 33.52
C LEU A 232 9.20 -29.68 33.30
N THR A 233 9.01 -28.82 34.30
CA THR A 233 9.14 -27.36 34.11
C THR A 233 10.60 -26.86 34.10
N ASN A 234 11.58 -27.76 34.11
CA ASN A 234 13.01 -27.45 34.06
C ASN A 234 13.64 -27.66 32.67
N ASN A 235 12.90 -28.26 31.74
CA ASN A 235 13.34 -28.53 30.36
C ASN A 235 12.20 -28.39 29.34
N ASP A 236 11.16 -27.64 29.69
CA ASP A 236 9.96 -27.34 28.89
C ASP A 236 9.40 -28.56 28.15
N THR A 237 9.31 -29.69 28.84
CA THR A 237 8.83 -30.97 28.31
C THR A 237 7.51 -31.36 28.96
N MET A 238 6.56 -31.88 28.19
CA MET A 238 5.30 -32.44 28.67
C MET A 238 5.00 -33.81 28.07
N PHE A 239 4.12 -34.56 28.72
CA PHE A 239 3.53 -35.80 28.21
C PHE A 239 2.08 -35.92 28.70
N LEU A 240 1.30 -36.79 28.06
CA LEU A 240 -0.09 -37.06 28.40
C LEU A 240 -0.22 -38.47 28.95
N ASN A 241 -0.98 -38.63 30.03
CA ASN A 241 -1.42 -39.90 30.59
C ASN A 241 -2.94 -39.92 30.73
N ASP A 242 -3.55 -41.08 30.51
CA ASP A 242 -4.93 -41.34 30.92
C ASP A 242 -4.98 -42.32 32.10
N ASN A 243 -6.03 -42.20 32.91
CA ASN A 243 -6.33 -43.13 33.99
C ASN A 243 -7.83 -43.44 34.07
N ILE A 244 -8.17 -44.70 34.37
CA ILE A 244 -9.54 -45.14 34.72
C ILE A 244 -9.48 -45.91 36.03
N TRP A 245 -10.28 -45.47 37.01
CA TRP A 245 -10.45 -46.11 38.32
C TRP A 245 -11.90 -46.58 38.50
N ASN A 246 -12.12 -47.73 39.14
CA ASN A 246 -13.47 -48.28 39.37
C ASN A 246 -14.01 -47.87 40.75
N MET A 247 -14.92 -46.89 40.78
CA MET A 247 -15.57 -46.33 41.97
C MET A 247 -16.92 -46.99 42.33
N THR A 248 -17.26 -48.12 41.69
CA THR A 248 -18.53 -48.84 41.94
C THR A 248 -18.66 -49.35 43.40
N SER A 249 -17.55 -49.51 44.12
CA SER A 249 -17.49 -49.78 45.57
C SER A 249 -16.04 -49.67 46.07
N PRO A 250 -15.79 -49.56 47.39
CA PRO A 250 -14.43 -49.61 47.95
C PRO A 250 -13.70 -50.95 47.75
N ALA A 251 -14.40 -52.01 47.34
CA ALA A 251 -13.84 -53.33 47.03
C ALA A 251 -13.76 -53.61 45.52
N SER A 252 -14.09 -52.62 44.68
CA SER A 252 -14.08 -52.78 43.22
C SER A 252 -12.67 -52.85 42.66
N HIS A 253 -12.50 -53.62 41.59
CA HIS A 253 -11.22 -53.83 40.93
C HIS A 253 -11.37 -53.66 39.40
N LEU A 254 -10.23 -53.49 38.73
CA LEU A 254 -10.12 -53.55 37.26
C LEU A 254 -9.19 -54.70 36.88
N THR A 255 -9.33 -55.18 35.65
CA THR A 255 -8.47 -56.20 35.05
C THR A 255 -8.32 -55.93 33.55
N ASN A 256 -7.26 -56.45 32.91
CA ASN A 256 -7.09 -56.41 31.46
C ASN A 256 -8.17 -57.22 30.68
N ALA A 257 -9.16 -57.80 31.37
CA ALA A 257 -10.35 -58.40 30.78
C ALA A 257 -11.58 -57.47 30.88
N SER A 258 -11.69 -56.65 31.92
CA SER A 258 -12.82 -55.71 32.14
C SER A 258 -12.61 -54.36 31.46
N VAL A 259 -11.36 -53.97 31.17
CA VAL A 259 -11.00 -52.73 30.49
C VAL A 259 -9.80 -52.96 29.57
N ALA A 260 -9.82 -52.35 28.37
CA ALA A 260 -8.76 -52.51 27.36
C ALA A 260 -8.66 -51.31 26.40
N GLY A 261 -7.44 -50.88 26.11
CA GLY A 261 -7.09 -49.83 25.15
C GLY A 261 -5.61 -49.96 24.75
N SER A 262 -4.87 -48.86 24.64
CA SER A 262 -3.44 -48.84 24.31
C SER A 262 -2.51 -49.16 25.49
N GLY A 263 -2.99 -49.00 26.71
CA GLY A 263 -2.28 -49.25 27.98
C GLY A 263 -2.67 -50.53 28.69
N ALA A 264 -2.61 -50.53 30.02
CA ALA A 264 -2.84 -51.71 30.85
C ALA A 264 -3.41 -51.38 32.24
N VAL A 265 -3.93 -52.40 32.92
CA VAL A 265 -4.30 -52.32 34.34
C VAL A 265 -3.09 -52.54 35.23
N HIS A 266 -2.84 -51.56 36.08
CA HIS A 266 -1.82 -51.52 37.12
C HIS A 266 -2.45 -51.73 38.51
N ALA A 267 -1.64 -52.23 39.46
CA ALA A 267 -2.05 -52.47 40.83
C ALA A 267 -1.20 -51.60 41.78
N THR A 268 -1.85 -50.97 42.75
CA THR A 268 -1.25 -50.05 43.72
C THR A 268 -1.68 -50.39 45.15
N SER A 269 -1.14 -49.69 46.14
CA SER A 269 -1.67 -49.72 47.52
C SER A 269 -3.09 -49.17 47.64
N SER A 270 -3.54 -48.36 46.68
CA SER A 270 -4.82 -47.65 46.69
C SER A 270 -5.91 -48.34 45.85
N GLY A 271 -5.57 -49.43 45.14
CA GLY A 271 -6.49 -50.15 44.26
C GLY A 271 -5.90 -50.46 42.88
N TYR A 272 -6.78 -50.72 41.92
CA TYR A 272 -6.45 -51.04 40.53
C TYR A 272 -6.92 -49.92 39.61
N PHE A 273 -6.05 -49.48 38.70
CA PHE A 273 -6.37 -48.49 37.68
C PHE A 273 -5.91 -49.00 36.31
N TYR A 274 -6.67 -48.72 35.26
CA TYR A 274 -6.15 -48.73 33.90
C TYR A 274 -5.42 -47.43 33.65
N GLY A 275 -4.30 -47.46 32.94
CA GLY A 275 -3.73 -46.24 32.37
C GLY A 275 -2.82 -46.49 31.19
N TYR A 276 -2.69 -45.46 30.36
CA TYR A 276 -1.75 -45.35 29.26
C TYR A 276 -0.97 -44.03 29.35
N GLY A 277 0.17 -43.94 28.64
CA GLY A 277 1.07 -42.80 28.71
C GLY A 277 1.80 -42.57 27.39
N THR A 278 1.83 -41.32 26.94
CA THR A 278 2.39 -40.92 25.64
C THR A 278 3.86 -40.54 25.72
N ALA A 279 4.54 -40.53 24.57
CA ALA A 279 5.94 -40.10 24.50
C ALA A 279 6.10 -38.60 24.84
N PRO A 280 7.10 -38.22 25.67
CA PRO A 280 7.39 -36.83 25.98
C PRO A 280 7.72 -35.96 24.76
N ARG A 281 7.28 -34.70 24.81
CA ARG A 281 7.43 -33.70 23.75
C ARG A 281 7.73 -32.31 24.35
N PRO A 282 8.44 -31.43 23.64
CA PRO A 282 8.59 -30.05 24.09
C PRO A 282 7.26 -29.29 24.04
N TYR A 283 7.06 -28.36 24.97
CA TYR A 283 6.07 -27.29 24.87
C TYR A 283 6.77 -25.93 24.73
N ALA A 284 5.98 -24.88 24.50
CA ALA A 284 6.43 -23.49 24.57
C ALA A 284 5.37 -22.66 25.29
N LEU A 285 5.78 -21.56 25.93
CA LEU A 285 4.87 -20.64 26.62
C LEU A 285 4.63 -19.38 25.76
N PRO A 286 3.36 -18.92 25.62
CA PRO A 286 2.14 -19.48 26.19
C PRO A 286 1.77 -20.82 25.56
N LEU A 287 1.24 -21.72 26.38
CA LEU A 287 0.65 -22.98 25.94
C LEU A 287 -0.88 -22.85 26.03
N THR A 288 -1.56 -22.84 24.88
CA THR A 288 -2.98 -23.20 24.85
C THR A 288 -3.06 -24.72 24.71
N LEU A 289 -3.69 -25.37 25.67
CA LEU A 289 -3.87 -26.82 25.77
C LEU A 289 -5.36 -27.10 25.97
N HIS A 290 -5.92 -27.92 25.09
CA HIS A 290 -7.25 -28.50 25.23
C HIS A 290 -7.10 -29.95 25.71
N LEU A 291 -7.97 -30.37 26.62
CA LEU A 291 -8.11 -31.76 27.10
C LEU A 291 -9.59 -32.16 26.96
N ALA A 292 -9.86 -33.40 26.61
CA ALA A 292 -11.20 -33.88 26.29
C ALA A 292 -11.40 -35.35 26.66
N ILE A 293 -12.51 -35.62 27.35
CA ILE A 293 -12.96 -36.97 27.70
C ILE A 293 -14.37 -37.14 27.14
N ALA A 294 -14.54 -38.07 26.20
CA ALA A 294 -15.84 -38.40 25.60
C ALA A 294 -16.11 -39.91 25.72
N TYR A 295 -17.38 -40.30 25.65
CA TYR A 295 -17.74 -41.72 25.58
C TYR A 295 -18.65 -42.05 24.40
N ALA A 296 -18.52 -43.29 23.90
CA ALA A 296 -19.41 -43.90 22.94
C ALA A 296 -19.93 -45.23 23.49
N ARG A 297 -21.25 -45.42 23.48
CA ARG A 297 -21.87 -46.70 23.86
C ARG A 297 -21.64 -47.74 22.76
N THR A 298 -21.11 -48.90 23.10
CA THR A 298 -20.97 -50.05 22.19
C THR A 298 -21.98 -51.16 22.49
N ALA A 299 -21.85 -52.31 21.83
CA ALA A 299 -22.67 -53.50 22.12
C ALA A 299 -22.21 -54.24 23.39
N ASP A 300 -20.91 -54.25 23.64
CA ASP A 300 -20.24 -55.03 24.70
C ASP A 300 -19.80 -54.17 25.90
N GLY A 301 -20.07 -52.86 25.87
CA GLY A 301 -19.63 -51.92 26.90
C GLY A 301 -19.69 -50.44 26.49
N VAL A 302 -18.73 -49.67 26.99
CA VAL A 302 -18.54 -48.24 26.72
C VAL A 302 -17.10 -48.02 26.24
N ASP A 303 -16.91 -47.38 25.10
CA ASP A 303 -15.62 -46.85 24.69
C ASP A 303 -15.45 -45.44 25.27
N VAL A 304 -14.31 -45.16 25.88
CA VAL A 304 -13.95 -43.85 26.45
C VAL A 304 -12.72 -43.32 25.71
N GLY A 305 -12.86 -42.18 25.04
CA GLY A 305 -11.77 -41.49 24.37
C GLY A 305 -11.11 -40.47 25.30
N PHE A 306 -9.77 -40.41 25.25
CA PHE A 306 -8.94 -39.38 25.88
C PHE A 306 -8.20 -38.60 24.78
N GLY A 307 -8.27 -37.26 24.79
CA GLY A 307 -7.92 -36.45 23.62
C GLY A 307 -7.45 -35.04 23.92
N TYR A 308 -6.49 -34.54 23.15
CA TYR A 308 -5.83 -33.26 23.42
C TYR A 308 -5.69 -32.39 22.16
N GLY A 309 -5.67 -31.07 22.36
CA GLY A 309 -5.38 -30.08 21.32
C GLY A 309 -4.28 -29.11 21.80
N ILE A 310 -3.45 -28.60 20.88
CA ILE A 310 -2.37 -27.65 21.20
C ILE A 310 -2.43 -26.44 20.27
N GLY A 311 -2.37 -25.24 20.85
CA GLY A 311 -2.56 -23.98 20.12
C GLY A 311 -4.03 -23.59 20.01
N GLY A 312 -4.36 -22.72 19.06
CA GLY A 312 -5.70 -22.14 18.93
C GLY A 312 -6.70 -22.91 18.07
N SER A 313 -6.50 -24.22 17.82
CA SER A 313 -7.53 -25.06 17.17
C SER A 313 -8.28 -25.89 18.20
N ALA A 314 -9.60 -25.97 18.04
CA ALA A 314 -10.46 -26.87 18.80
C ALA A 314 -10.36 -28.34 18.33
N ASP A 315 -9.54 -28.65 17.33
CA ASP A 315 -9.29 -30.03 16.88
C ASP A 315 -8.55 -30.83 17.98
N VAL A 316 -9.23 -31.81 18.57
CA VAL A 316 -8.65 -32.76 19.53
C VAL A 316 -8.16 -34.04 18.86
N ALA A 317 -6.92 -34.42 19.18
CA ALA A 317 -6.32 -35.69 18.79
C ALA A 317 -6.51 -36.72 19.91
N TRP A 318 -7.42 -37.68 19.68
CA TRP A 318 -7.63 -38.82 20.57
C TRP A 318 -6.38 -39.70 20.61
N TYR A 319 -5.78 -39.89 21.79
CA TYR A 319 -4.51 -40.60 21.97
C TYR A 319 -4.65 -41.99 22.59
N ASP A 320 -5.73 -42.23 23.33
CA ASP A 320 -6.25 -43.57 23.60
C ASP A 320 -7.77 -43.62 23.48
N ASN A 321 -8.31 -44.81 23.24
CA ASN A 321 -9.75 -45.10 23.23
C ASN A 321 -9.99 -46.47 23.89
N VAL A 322 -10.59 -46.43 25.08
CA VAL A 322 -10.56 -47.51 26.06
C VAL A 322 -11.94 -48.13 26.22
N THR A 323 -12.10 -49.40 25.87
CA THR A 323 -13.36 -50.14 26.06
C THR A 323 -13.47 -50.66 27.50
N ILE A 324 -14.41 -50.12 28.28
CA ILE A 324 -14.90 -50.66 29.56
C ILE A 324 -16.03 -51.65 29.28
N ARG A 325 -15.90 -52.92 29.70
CA ARG A 325 -16.78 -54.03 29.30
C ARG A 325 -17.90 -54.34 30.30
N GLU A 326 -18.91 -53.48 30.37
CA GLU A 326 -20.13 -53.76 31.16
C GLU A 326 -21.32 -54.12 30.23
N PRO A 327 -21.73 -55.40 30.16
CA PRO A 327 -22.79 -55.85 29.26
C PRO A 327 -24.21 -55.58 29.81
N GLY A 328 -25.13 -55.25 28.91
CA GLY A 328 -26.53 -55.00 29.25
C GLY A 328 -26.84 -53.57 29.70
N ILE A 329 -26.08 -52.58 29.21
CA ILE A 329 -26.25 -51.16 29.52
C ILE A 329 -27.71 -50.71 29.30
N THR A 330 -28.28 -50.04 30.30
CA THR A 330 -29.57 -49.34 30.23
C THR A 330 -29.35 -47.86 29.91
N SER A 331 -28.45 -47.19 30.65
CA SER A 331 -28.03 -45.80 30.42
C SER A 331 -26.55 -45.60 30.72
N VAL A 332 -25.91 -44.62 30.07
CA VAL A 332 -24.53 -44.20 30.33
C VAL A 332 -24.41 -42.68 30.16
N GLY A 333 -23.62 -42.03 31.01
CA GLY A 333 -23.33 -40.61 30.97
C GLY A 333 -22.13 -40.22 31.81
N LEU A 334 -21.49 -39.10 31.47
CA LEU A 334 -20.64 -38.38 32.42
C LEU A 334 -21.57 -37.58 33.35
N VAL A 335 -21.30 -37.59 34.65
CA VAL A 335 -22.25 -37.12 35.67
C VAL A 335 -21.55 -36.24 36.71
N VAL A 336 -22.08 -35.03 36.88
CA VAL A 336 -21.86 -34.22 38.10
C VAL A 336 -23.16 -34.27 38.92
N ASN A 337 -23.08 -34.54 40.23
CA ASN A 337 -24.26 -34.73 41.08
C ASN A 337 -24.04 -34.26 42.52
N GLY A 338 -24.61 -33.11 42.87
CA GLY A 338 -24.52 -32.54 44.22
C GLY A 338 -25.50 -33.14 45.24
N TYR A 339 -26.33 -34.11 44.87
CA TYR A 339 -27.28 -34.78 45.77
C TYR A 339 -26.68 -35.98 46.53
N SER A 340 -25.57 -36.57 46.06
CA SER A 340 -25.00 -37.77 46.64
C SER A 340 -23.53 -37.97 46.27
N TYR A 341 -22.79 -38.62 47.16
CA TYR A 341 -21.47 -39.20 46.87
C TYR A 341 -21.62 -40.47 46.01
N THR A 342 -20.54 -40.91 45.36
CA THR A 342 -20.46 -42.20 44.65
C THR A 342 -20.56 -43.38 45.64
N PRO A 343 -20.79 -44.62 45.15
CA PRO A 343 -20.80 -45.81 46.00
C PRO A 343 -19.48 -46.11 46.74
N SER A 344 -18.34 -45.54 46.30
CA SER A 344 -17.06 -45.58 47.02
C SER A 344 -16.85 -44.42 48.00
N GLY A 345 -17.75 -43.43 48.04
CA GLY A 345 -17.71 -42.27 48.95
C GLY A 345 -17.15 -40.98 48.35
N HIS A 346 -16.71 -41.02 47.09
CA HIS A 346 -16.13 -39.90 46.35
C HIS A 346 -17.22 -38.94 45.81
N PHE A 347 -16.85 -37.80 45.24
CA PHE A 347 -17.85 -36.92 44.60
C PHE A 347 -18.27 -37.45 43.22
N TYR A 348 -19.48 -37.06 42.76
CA TYR A 348 -19.79 -37.01 41.32
C TYR A 348 -19.49 -35.59 40.87
N ASP A 349 -18.27 -35.36 40.39
CA ASP A 349 -17.77 -34.05 40.04
C ASP A 349 -17.10 -34.03 38.66
N ALA A 350 -16.64 -32.83 38.29
CA ALA A 350 -15.83 -32.60 37.12
C ALA A 350 -14.86 -31.45 37.41
N GLU A 351 -13.57 -31.72 37.28
CA GLU A 351 -12.50 -30.80 37.66
C GLU A 351 -11.46 -30.64 36.54
N LEU A 352 -10.94 -29.42 36.40
CA LEU A 352 -9.77 -29.09 35.59
C LEU A 352 -8.77 -28.39 36.51
N VAL A 353 -7.79 -29.13 37.02
CA VAL A 353 -6.99 -28.75 38.19
C VAL A 353 -5.49 -29.02 38.01
N PHE A 354 -4.67 -28.17 38.61
CA PHE A 354 -3.23 -28.36 38.70
C PHE A 354 -2.85 -29.15 39.97
N GLY A 355 -1.84 -30.01 39.84
CA GLY A 355 -1.24 -30.78 40.94
C GLY A 355 0.21 -31.16 40.67
N GLY A 356 0.76 -32.09 41.46
CA GLY A 356 2.07 -32.71 41.18
C GLY A 356 2.07 -33.66 39.99
N GLU A 357 3.23 -34.20 39.60
CA GLU A 357 3.34 -35.05 38.40
C GLU A 357 2.70 -36.44 38.58
N GLY A 358 2.73 -37.00 39.80
CA GLY A 358 2.11 -38.30 40.10
C GLY A 358 2.46 -38.85 41.49
N ASN A 359 2.06 -40.11 41.75
CA ASN A 359 2.31 -40.85 43.00
C ASN A 359 1.91 -40.10 44.29
N GLY A 360 0.86 -39.27 44.24
CA GLY A 360 0.38 -38.47 45.36
C GLY A 360 1.27 -37.25 45.69
N GLU A 361 2.04 -36.75 44.73
CA GLU A 361 2.90 -35.58 44.93
C GLU A 361 2.10 -34.30 45.24
N ALA A 362 2.49 -33.61 46.32
CA ALA A 362 2.14 -32.22 46.57
C ALA A 362 3.25 -31.29 46.02
N THR A 363 3.05 -30.74 44.82
CA THR A 363 4.04 -29.86 44.16
C THR A 363 3.88 -28.43 44.61
N HIS A 364 4.98 -27.84 45.10
CA HIS A 364 5.09 -26.40 45.31
C HIS A 364 5.37 -25.68 43.99
N PHE A 365 4.47 -24.79 43.59
CA PHE A 365 4.59 -24.03 42.34
C PHE A 365 5.44 -22.78 42.56
N THR A 366 6.51 -22.65 41.77
CA THR A 366 7.45 -21.50 41.80
C THR A 366 7.06 -20.41 40.82
N SER A 367 6.24 -20.72 39.80
CA SER A 367 5.49 -19.73 39.03
C SER A 367 4.20 -20.33 38.49
N MET A 368 3.14 -19.53 38.46
CA MET A 368 1.88 -19.89 37.80
C MET A 368 1.14 -18.63 37.32
N ASN A 369 0.69 -18.69 36.09
CA ASN A 369 -0.33 -17.81 35.51
C ASN A 369 -1.00 -18.60 34.39
N ALA A 370 -2.25 -19.03 34.61
CA ALA A 370 -3.03 -19.77 33.63
C ALA A 370 -4.50 -19.39 33.67
N THR A 371 -5.15 -19.22 32.51
CA THR A 371 -6.60 -19.08 32.40
C THR A 371 -7.22 -20.46 32.14
N LEU A 372 -8.26 -20.84 32.89
CA LEU A 372 -8.93 -22.14 32.79
C LEU A 372 -10.39 -22.00 32.34
N ILE A 373 -10.83 -22.93 31.50
CA ILE A 373 -12.23 -23.11 31.09
C ILE A 373 -12.59 -24.59 31.23
N LEU A 374 -13.67 -24.86 31.96
CA LEU A 374 -14.35 -26.16 31.98
C LEU A 374 -15.73 -26.03 31.32
N ARG A 375 -16.05 -26.97 30.44
CA ARG A 375 -17.29 -27.03 29.66
C ARG A 375 -17.76 -28.47 29.46
N TYR A 376 -19.03 -28.62 29.11
CA TYR A 376 -19.67 -29.90 28.82
C TYR A 376 -20.40 -29.83 27.48
N ALA A 377 -20.20 -30.81 26.60
CA ALA A 377 -21.12 -31.03 25.49
C ALA A 377 -22.28 -31.92 25.97
N LEU A 378 -23.50 -31.39 25.94
CA LEU A 378 -24.69 -32.15 26.32
C LEU A 378 -25.10 -33.14 25.20
N PRO A 379 -25.88 -34.21 25.49
CA PRO A 379 -26.26 -35.22 24.49
C PRO A 379 -27.12 -34.73 23.31
N ASN A 380 -27.53 -33.46 23.32
CA ASN A 380 -28.21 -32.75 22.23
C ASN A 380 -27.24 -31.95 21.32
N GLY A 381 -25.93 -31.96 21.61
CA GLY A 381 -24.90 -31.18 20.92
C GLY A 381 -24.70 -29.74 21.41
N SER A 382 -25.42 -29.26 22.44
CA SER A 382 -25.20 -27.92 22.99
C SER A 382 -24.08 -27.90 24.02
N ILE A 383 -23.09 -27.02 23.85
CA ILE A 383 -22.01 -26.81 24.81
C ILE A 383 -22.47 -25.84 25.91
N VAL A 384 -22.27 -26.22 27.16
CA VAL A 384 -22.59 -25.42 28.36
C VAL A 384 -21.38 -25.31 29.29
N SER A 385 -21.42 -24.37 30.23
CA SER A 385 -20.44 -24.22 31.32
C SER A 385 -21.08 -24.57 32.68
N PRO A 386 -20.27 -24.98 33.67
CA PRO A 386 -20.72 -25.25 35.05
C PRO A 386 -21.66 -24.16 35.63
N PRO A 387 -22.79 -24.53 36.24
CA PRO A 387 -23.63 -23.58 37.00
C PRO A 387 -22.91 -22.93 38.19
N ALA A 388 -21.95 -23.64 38.80
CA ALA A 388 -21.06 -23.14 39.85
C ALA A 388 -19.62 -23.64 39.64
N ILE A 389 -18.63 -22.85 40.06
CA ILE A 389 -17.20 -23.19 39.97
C ILE A 389 -16.51 -22.93 41.31
N TYR A 390 -15.84 -23.95 41.83
CA TYR A 390 -14.96 -23.90 43.00
C TYR A 390 -13.49 -23.82 42.57
N GLY A 391 -12.63 -23.21 43.39
CA GLY A 391 -11.23 -22.96 43.06
C GLY A 391 -10.27 -24.14 43.28
N PHE A 392 -10.79 -25.29 43.69
CA PHE A 392 -10.02 -26.43 44.16
C PHE A 392 -10.73 -27.74 43.82
N GLY A 393 -9.93 -28.77 43.57
CA GLY A 393 -10.36 -30.15 43.37
C GLY A 393 -10.28 -30.98 44.66
N SER A 394 -10.72 -32.24 44.61
CA SER A 394 -10.76 -33.09 45.81
C SER A 394 -10.22 -34.51 45.66
N ASP A 395 -10.52 -35.20 44.57
CA ASP A 395 -10.41 -36.67 44.49
C ASP A 395 -9.05 -37.15 43.94
N THR A 396 -8.35 -36.28 43.20
CA THR A 396 -6.92 -36.44 42.92
C THR A 396 -6.10 -36.58 44.20
N ALA A 397 -5.15 -37.53 44.19
CA ALA A 397 -4.21 -37.75 45.29
C ALA A 397 -3.12 -36.67 45.31
N GLU A 398 -2.55 -36.38 44.14
CA GLU A 398 -1.65 -35.27 43.85
C GLU A 398 -2.27 -33.92 44.28
N ALA A 399 -1.42 -32.92 44.51
CA ALA A 399 -1.86 -31.62 44.97
C ALA A 399 -0.93 -30.51 44.50
N ALA A 400 -1.45 -29.29 44.47
CA ALA A 400 -0.66 -28.08 44.39
C ALA A 400 -0.45 -27.48 45.79
N ASP A 401 0.70 -26.84 45.96
CA ASP A 401 1.00 -25.88 47.02
C ASP A 401 1.39 -24.53 46.41
N ASP A 402 1.08 -23.46 47.15
CA ASP A 402 1.13 -22.05 46.74
C ASP A 402 0.45 -21.72 45.39
N LEU A 403 -0.69 -22.36 45.07
CA LEU A 403 -1.61 -21.94 43.99
C LEU A 403 -2.95 -21.44 44.52
N SER A 404 -3.56 -20.47 43.82
CA SER A 404 -4.91 -19.95 44.11
C SER A 404 -5.67 -19.57 42.82
N THR A 405 -6.98 -19.84 42.77
CA THR A 405 -7.86 -19.49 41.64
C THR A 405 -8.72 -18.26 41.96
N SER A 406 -8.83 -17.34 41.01
CA SER A 406 -9.70 -16.15 41.06
C SER A 406 -10.43 -15.94 39.73
N LEU A 407 -11.33 -14.96 39.62
CA LEU A 407 -11.91 -14.55 38.33
C LEU A 407 -11.22 -13.29 37.80
N ALA A 408 -10.78 -13.34 36.54
CA ALA A 408 -10.41 -12.17 35.74
C ALA A 408 -11.26 -12.12 34.47
N ASN A 409 -11.91 -10.98 34.20
CA ASN A 409 -12.78 -10.77 33.03
C ASN A 409 -13.93 -11.80 32.87
N GLY A 410 -14.31 -12.51 33.93
CA GLY A 410 -15.30 -13.59 33.91
C GLY A 410 -14.72 -15.00 33.70
N TYR A 411 -13.42 -15.12 33.45
CA TYR A 411 -12.72 -16.41 33.35
C TYR A 411 -11.97 -16.74 34.64
N PRO A 412 -11.98 -18.01 35.08
CA PRO A 412 -11.07 -18.51 36.11
C PRO A 412 -9.60 -18.35 35.71
N VAL A 413 -8.80 -17.77 36.60
CA VAL A 413 -7.35 -17.61 36.46
C VAL A 413 -6.66 -18.15 37.71
N VAL A 414 -5.71 -19.05 37.50
CA VAL A 414 -4.84 -19.62 38.53
C VAL A 414 -3.53 -18.84 38.56
N THR A 415 -3.11 -18.41 39.75
CA THR A 415 -1.81 -17.79 40.00
C THR A 415 -1.17 -18.39 41.25
N ILE A 416 0.06 -17.98 41.55
CA ILE A 416 0.66 -18.21 42.88
C ILE A 416 -0.24 -17.62 43.98
N GLY A 417 -0.35 -18.31 45.12
CA GLY A 417 -1.08 -17.84 46.31
C GLY A 417 -1.60 -18.96 47.22
N SER A 418 -2.09 -18.60 48.41
CA SER A 418 -2.42 -19.53 49.50
C SER A 418 -3.75 -20.33 49.35
N GLY A 419 -4.14 -20.72 48.13
CA GLY A 419 -5.42 -21.39 47.86
C GLY A 419 -6.63 -20.45 47.81
N ASN A 420 -7.67 -20.86 47.11
CA ASN A 420 -9.01 -20.28 47.23
C ASN A 420 -10.04 -21.41 47.32
N PHE A 421 -10.46 -21.69 48.55
CA PHE A 421 -11.47 -22.71 48.85
C PHE A 421 -12.90 -22.15 48.80
N GLY A 422 -13.10 -20.88 48.45
CA GLY A 422 -14.45 -20.37 48.17
C GLY A 422 -14.98 -20.82 46.79
N PRO A 423 -16.29 -20.67 46.54
CA PRO A 423 -16.79 -20.57 45.17
C PRO A 423 -16.06 -19.43 44.46
N VAL A 424 -15.36 -19.73 43.36
CA VAL A 424 -14.67 -18.74 42.52
C VAL A 424 -15.70 -17.92 41.76
N GLY A 425 -16.78 -18.55 41.32
CA GLY A 425 -17.93 -17.90 40.75
C GLY A 425 -19.10 -18.85 40.57
N TYR A 426 -20.25 -18.28 40.22
CA TYR A 426 -21.33 -19.02 39.58
C TYR A 426 -21.19 -18.87 38.06
N SER A 427 -22.10 -19.43 37.28
CA SER A 427 -22.22 -19.17 35.85
C SER A 427 -22.64 -17.72 35.59
N SER A 428 -21.72 -16.77 35.84
CA SER A 428 -21.82 -15.43 35.33
C SER A 428 -21.76 -15.51 33.81
N SER A 429 -22.66 -14.80 33.12
CA SER A 429 -22.51 -14.56 31.69
C SER A 429 -21.15 -13.92 31.45
N VAL A 430 -20.19 -14.72 30.94
CA VAL A 430 -18.87 -14.22 30.54
C VAL A 430 -19.13 -13.03 29.62
N PRO A 431 -18.69 -11.81 29.98
CA PRO A 431 -19.06 -10.63 29.23
C PRO A 431 -18.57 -10.79 27.79
N ALA A 432 -19.43 -10.49 26.81
CA ALA A 432 -19.14 -10.83 25.41
C ALA A 432 -17.78 -10.27 24.97
N PHE A 433 -17.00 -11.12 24.30
CA PHE A 433 -15.74 -10.71 23.67
C PHE A 433 -16.01 -9.51 22.75
N SER A 434 -15.19 -8.48 22.88
CA SER A 434 -15.34 -7.26 22.08
C SER A 434 -13.99 -6.60 21.85
N ALA A 435 -13.84 -5.98 20.69
CA ALA A 435 -12.68 -5.17 20.36
C ALA A 435 -13.11 -3.92 19.60
N SER A 436 -12.58 -2.76 19.99
CA SER A 436 -12.70 -1.53 19.19
C SER A 436 -11.51 -1.43 18.26
N ILE A 437 -11.67 -1.89 17.01
CA ILE A 437 -10.59 -2.00 16.02
C ILE A 437 -10.68 -0.86 15.00
N SER A 438 -9.63 -0.04 14.92
CA SER A 438 -9.44 0.97 13.86
C SER A 438 -8.41 0.47 12.85
N LEU A 439 -8.85 0.33 11.60
CA LEU A 439 -8.02 -0.02 10.44
C LEU A 439 -7.85 1.22 9.55
N SER A 440 -6.61 1.56 9.21
CA SER A 440 -6.27 2.68 8.33
C SER A 440 -5.34 2.22 7.21
N ALA A 441 -5.65 2.64 5.98
CA ALA A 441 -4.88 2.41 4.76
C ALA A 441 -5.15 3.57 3.77
N PRO A 442 -4.30 3.78 2.75
CA PRO A 442 -4.61 4.70 1.65
C PRO A 442 -5.93 4.34 0.96
N ALA A 443 -6.68 5.35 0.50
CA ALA A 443 -7.89 5.13 -0.31
C ALA A 443 -7.55 4.61 -1.72
N ALA A 444 -6.34 4.88 -2.21
CA ALA A 444 -5.82 4.35 -3.46
C ALA A 444 -4.29 4.20 -3.40
N THR A 445 -3.74 3.31 -4.23
CA THR A 445 -2.30 3.13 -4.48
C THR A 445 -2.09 2.60 -5.90
N ASP A 446 -0.85 2.25 -6.25
CA ASP A 446 -0.48 1.70 -7.56
C ASP A 446 0.05 0.27 -7.50
N ALA A 447 -0.31 -0.53 -8.50
CA ALA A 447 0.08 -1.93 -8.61
C ALA A 447 1.60 -2.08 -8.64
N GLY A 448 2.14 -2.85 -7.69
CA GLY A 448 3.58 -3.02 -7.47
C GLY A 448 4.14 -2.27 -6.26
N LEU A 449 3.39 -1.33 -5.67
CA LEU A 449 3.70 -0.76 -4.35
C LEU A 449 3.13 -1.64 -3.22
N GLY A 450 3.83 -1.68 -2.09
CA GLY A 450 3.26 -2.19 -0.84
C GLY A 450 2.17 -1.24 -0.32
N ILE A 451 1.22 -1.77 0.46
CA ILE A 451 0.13 -0.98 1.03
C ILE A 451 0.45 -0.70 2.50
N PRO A 452 0.77 0.55 2.89
CA PRO A 452 1.00 0.88 4.30
C PRO A 452 -0.31 0.80 5.07
N VAL A 453 -0.37 -0.11 6.04
CA VAL A 453 -1.52 -0.34 6.91
C VAL A 453 -1.15 0.04 8.34
N SER A 454 -2.06 0.72 9.03
CA SER A 454 -1.99 0.95 10.47
C SER A 454 -3.22 0.37 11.17
N ILE A 455 -2.98 -0.35 12.26
CA ILE A 455 -4.03 -0.93 13.12
C ILE A 455 -3.85 -0.39 14.53
N SER A 456 -4.93 0.14 15.11
CA SER A 456 -5.04 0.30 16.56
C SER A 456 -6.27 -0.45 17.08
N SER A 457 -6.16 -1.03 18.27
CA SER A 457 -7.22 -1.85 18.85
C SER A 457 -7.21 -1.80 20.37
N SER A 458 -8.40 -1.85 20.97
CA SER A 458 -8.59 -2.15 22.39
C SER A 458 -9.56 -3.31 22.57
N VAL A 459 -9.07 -4.44 23.05
CA VAL A 459 -9.83 -5.65 23.38
C VAL A 459 -10.42 -5.55 24.78
N SER A 460 -11.60 -6.14 25.00
CA SER A 460 -12.27 -6.26 26.30
C SER A 460 -12.91 -7.64 26.42
N ASN A 461 -12.82 -8.21 27.63
CA ASN A 461 -13.39 -9.51 27.99
C ASN A 461 -12.82 -10.74 27.25
N GLY A 462 -11.62 -10.62 26.66
CA GLY A 462 -10.92 -11.74 26.04
C GLY A 462 -9.80 -12.34 26.89
N VAL A 463 -9.32 -13.50 26.44
CA VAL A 463 -8.16 -14.22 26.98
C VAL A 463 -6.96 -14.02 26.04
N ALA A 464 -5.82 -13.59 26.58
CA ALA A 464 -4.61 -13.38 25.79
C ALA A 464 -3.93 -14.72 25.44
N PRO A 465 -3.08 -14.80 24.40
CA PRO A 465 -2.81 -13.76 23.41
C PRO A 465 -3.97 -13.50 22.45
N TYR A 466 -3.96 -12.30 21.87
CA TYR A 466 -4.85 -11.86 20.80
C TYR A 466 -4.10 -11.93 19.47
N THR A 467 -4.59 -12.73 18.53
CA THR A 467 -4.05 -12.82 17.17
C THR A 467 -4.92 -12.01 16.22
N TYR A 468 -4.30 -11.03 15.58
CA TYR A 468 -4.91 -10.16 14.58
C TYR A 468 -4.61 -10.73 13.20
N TYR A 469 -5.65 -11.15 12.48
CA TYR A 469 -5.57 -11.50 11.06
C TYR A 469 -5.98 -10.29 10.23
N VAL A 470 -5.16 -9.95 9.23
CA VAL A 470 -5.41 -8.86 8.29
C VAL A 470 -5.80 -9.49 6.97
N LEU A 471 -7.06 -9.34 6.59
CA LEU A 471 -7.66 -10.02 5.45
C LEU A 471 -7.71 -9.08 4.25
N VAL A 472 -7.26 -9.58 3.10
CA VAL A 472 -7.48 -8.99 1.77
C VAL A 472 -8.53 -9.85 1.07
N ASP A 473 -9.66 -9.26 0.70
CA ASP A 473 -10.78 -9.95 0.02
C ASP A 473 -11.27 -11.23 0.71
N GLY A 474 -11.18 -11.25 2.04
CA GLY A 474 -11.59 -12.36 2.90
C GLY A 474 -10.53 -13.45 3.10
N ALA A 475 -9.33 -13.31 2.53
CA ALA A 475 -8.19 -14.20 2.75
C ALA A 475 -7.13 -13.55 3.67
N PRO A 476 -6.63 -14.21 4.73
CA PRO A 476 -5.56 -13.67 5.56
C PRO A 476 -4.27 -13.43 4.76
N ALA A 477 -3.80 -12.18 4.74
CA ALA A 477 -2.58 -11.73 4.05
C ALA A 477 -1.43 -11.39 5.02
N TYR A 478 -1.75 -11.04 6.26
CA TYR A 478 -0.78 -10.79 7.34
C TYR A 478 -1.40 -11.21 8.68
N ASN A 479 -0.57 -11.55 9.67
CA ASN A 479 -1.02 -11.76 11.04
C ASN A 479 -0.01 -11.24 12.08
N LEU A 480 -0.51 -10.90 13.26
CA LEU A 480 0.28 -10.42 14.41
C LEU A 480 -0.37 -10.85 15.72
N THR A 481 0.42 -11.42 16.64
CA THR A 481 -0.04 -11.90 17.95
C THR A 481 0.51 -11.04 19.08
N THR A 482 -0.32 -10.67 20.06
CA THR A 482 0.06 -9.82 21.21
C THR A 482 -0.63 -10.23 22.51
N TYR A 483 0.01 -9.99 23.64
CA TYR A 483 -0.55 -10.23 24.99
C TYR A 483 -1.27 -9.00 25.56
N SER A 484 -1.01 -7.83 24.98
CA SER A 484 -1.61 -6.58 25.40
C SER A 484 -3.04 -6.47 24.86
N GLN A 485 -3.99 -6.11 25.73
CA GLN A 485 -5.35 -5.72 25.32
C GLN A 485 -5.34 -4.48 24.40
N LEU A 486 -4.27 -3.67 24.45
CA LEU A 486 -4.05 -2.54 23.55
C LEU A 486 -3.04 -2.90 22.45
N LEU A 487 -3.41 -2.73 21.19
CA LEU A 487 -2.50 -2.80 20.04
C LEU A 487 -2.37 -1.43 19.38
N SER A 488 -1.15 -1.10 18.96
CA SER A 488 -0.86 -0.08 17.95
C SER A 488 0.29 -0.59 17.09
N ALA A 489 0.02 -0.82 15.80
CA ALA A 489 0.97 -1.40 14.85
C ALA A 489 0.87 -0.73 13.48
N SER A 490 1.96 -0.74 12.72
CA SER A 490 1.99 -0.33 11.32
C SER A 490 2.99 -1.19 10.54
N PHE A 491 2.61 -1.58 9.33
CA PHE A 491 3.34 -2.51 8.47
C PHE A 491 2.85 -2.34 7.02
N ASP A 492 3.65 -2.76 6.06
CA ASP A 492 3.24 -2.80 4.65
C ASP A 492 2.68 -4.19 4.30
N LEU A 493 1.46 -4.24 3.75
CA LEU A 493 0.98 -5.43 3.05
C LEU A 493 1.72 -5.59 1.70
N PRO A 494 1.90 -6.82 1.20
CA PRO A 494 2.52 -7.05 -0.10
C PRO A 494 1.73 -6.41 -1.25
N PRO A 495 2.38 -6.08 -2.39
CA PRO A 495 1.70 -5.47 -3.52
C PRO A 495 0.54 -6.29 -4.07
N LEU A 496 -0.57 -5.61 -4.36
CA LEU A 496 -1.77 -6.19 -4.95
C LEU A 496 -1.82 -5.94 -6.48
N PRO A 497 -2.57 -6.76 -7.25
CA PRO A 497 -2.87 -6.47 -8.64
C PRO A 497 -3.75 -5.21 -8.78
N ALA A 498 -3.91 -4.71 -10.00
CA ALA A 498 -4.79 -3.57 -10.25
C ALA A 498 -6.27 -3.96 -10.13
N GLY A 499 -7.05 -3.16 -9.39
CA GLY A 499 -8.46 -3.39 -9.10
C GLY A 499 -8.87 -2.85 -7.73
N GLN A 500 -10.15 -3.02 -7.39
CA GLN A 500 -10.71 -2.63 -6.10
C GLN A 500 -10.60 -3.79 -5.10
N HIS A 501 -9.89 -3.56 -4.00
CA HIS A 501 -9.63 -4.56 -2.96
C HIS A 501 -10.26 -4.16 -1.62
N SER A 502 -10.80 -5.13 -0.90
CA SER A 502 -11.36 -4.96 0.43
C SER A 502 -10.36 -5.36 1.52
N LEU A 503 -10.23 -4.53 2.55
CA LEU A 503 -9.40 -4.80 3.72
C LEU A 503 -10.29 -4.93 4.97
N GLN A 504 -10.00 -5.93 5.79
CA GLN A 504 -10.65 -6.12 7.09
C GLN A 504 -9.65 -6.70 8.11
N VAL A 505 -9.88 -6.45 9.39
CA VAL A 505 -9.14 -7.09 10.48
C VAL A 505 -10.11 -7.94 11.29
N GLU A 506 -9.74 -9.19 11.53
CA GLU A 506 -10.30 -10.02 12.60
C GLU A 506 -9.28 -10.05 13.75
N VAL A 507 -9.73 -9.89 14.99
CA VAL A 507 -8.95 -10.28 16.16
C VAL A 507 -9.60 -11.50 16.79
N VAL A 508 -8.82 -12.54 17.03
CA VAL A 508 -9.21 -13.78 17.71
C VAL A 508 -8.43 -13.86 19.02
N ASP A 509 -9.09 -14.23 20.11
CA ASP A 509 -8.48 -14.47 21.41
C ASP A 509 -8.06 -15.93 21.60
N ALA A 510 -7.32 -16.23 22.68
CA ALA A 510 -6.75 -17.56 22.90
C ALA A 510 -7.78 -18.67 23.17
N VAL A 511 -9.07 -18.32 23.29
CA VAL A 511 -10.19 -19.26 23.49
C VAL A 511 -11.18 -19.23 22.32
N GLY A 512 -10.74 -18.71 21.16
CA GLY A 512 -11.46 -18.75 19.89
C GLY A 512 -12.54 -17.69 19.72
N SER A 513 -12.66 -16.72 20.63
CA SER A 513 -13.61 -15.61 20.49
C SER A 513 -13.08 -14.59 19.51
N SER A 514 -13.89 -14.15 18.53
CA SER A 514 -13.44 -13.16 17.54
C SER A 514 -14.32 -11.92 17.39
N ALA A 515 -13.69 -10.84 16.94
CA ALA A 515 -14.29 -9.53 16.69
C ALA A 515 -13.65 -8.89 15.46
N TRP A 516 -14.43 -8.07 14.76
CA TRP A 516 -14.12 -7.63 13.40
C TRP A 516 -14.09 -6.11 13.28
N SER A 517 -13.14 -5.57 12.51
CA SER A 517 -13.16 -4.19 12.08
C SER A 517 -14.30 -3.95 11.08
N ALA A 518 -14.69 -2.69 10.91
CA ALA A 518 -15.34 -2.28 9.67
C ALA A 518 -14.45 -2.61 8.47
N ARG A 519 -15.05 -2.93 7.32
CA ARG A 519 -14.33 -3.05 6.05
C ARG A 519 -13.98 -1.67 5.51
N CYS A 520 -12.76 -1.50 5.04
CA CYS A 520 -12.40 -0.42 4.14
C CYS A 520 -12.04 -0.97 2.76
N TRP A 521 -11.91 -0.07 1.79
CA TRP A 521 -11.61 -0.40 0.40
C TRP A 521 -10.42 0.44 -0.06
N ILE A 522 -9.57 -0.17 -0.89
CA ILE A 522 -8.45 0.49 -1.56
C ILE A 522 -8.56 0.24 -3.08
N GLU A 523 -8.45 1.32 -3.85
CA GLU A 523 -8.35 1.22 -5.31
C GLU A 523 -6.87 1.09 -5.71
N VAL A 524 -6.50 -0.03 -6.32
CA VAL A 524 -5.14 -0.26 -6.82
C VAL A 524 -5.12 0.05 -8.30
N ASN A 525 -4.57 1.20 -8.67
CA ASN A 525 -4.46 1.63 -10.05
C ASN A 525 -3.38 0.81 -10.80
N PRO A 526 -3.51 0.60 -12.12
CA PRO A 526 -2.38 0.12 -12.92
C PRO A 526 -1.22 1.10 -12.83
N ALA A 527 0.02 0.60 -12.73
CA ALA A 527 1.20 1.46 -12.67
C ALA A 527 1.26 2.48 -13.82
N PRO A 528 1.74 3.71 -13.59
CA PRO A 528 1.66 4.79 -14.57
C PRO A 528 2.46 4.48 -15.84
N SER A 529 1.87 4.84 -16.97
CA SER A 529 2.52 4.83 -18.29
C SER A 529 2.39 6.20 -18.93
N ALA A 530 3.49 6.72 -19.48
CA ALA A 530 3.59 8.06 -20.05
C ALA A 530 3.80 8.02 -21.56
N SER A 531 3.22 8.99 -22.28
CA SER A 531 3.53 9.25 -23.68
C SER A 531 3.71 10.74 -23.93
N LEU A 532 4.66 11.10 -24.79
CA LEU A 532 5.00 12.47 -25.14
C LEU A 532 4.81 12.71 -26.65
N ARG A 533 4.21 13.84 -27.00
CA ARG A 533 4.05 14.30 -28.38
C ARG A 533 4.52 15.75 -28.52
N ALA A 534 5.40 16.01 -29.48
CA ALA A 534 5.68 17.35 -29.98
C ALA A 534 4.68 17.74 -31.08
N ALA A 535 4.41 19.05 -31.24
CA ALA A 535 3.61 19.56 -32.35
C ALA A 535 4.36 19.46 -33.71
N ARG A 536 5.70 19.46 -33.65
CA ARG A 536 6.64 19.24 -34.76
C ARG A 536 7.92 18.61 -34.18
N ASN A 537 8.58 17.73 -34.91
CA ASN A 537 9.86 17.12 -34.48
C ASN A 537 11.08 17.83 -35.12
N VAL A 538 10.85 18.81 -35.99
CA VAL A 538 11.89 19.64 -36.61
C VAL A 538 11.46 21.10 -36.51
N THR A 539 12.39 22.01 -36.22
CA THR A 539 12.17 23.45 -36.05
C THR A 539 13.47 24.21 -36.29
N ASP A 540 13.46 25.55 -36.21
CA ASP A 540 14.67 26.38 -36.25
C ASP A 540 14.94 27.04 -34.88
N VAL A 541 16.12 27.63 -34.70
CA VAL A 541 16.47 28.38 -33.48
C VAL A 541 15.47 29.52 -33.25
N GLY A 542 15.02 29.68 -32.00
CA GLY A 542 14.01 30.68 -31.60
C GLY A 542 12.60 30.44 -32.15
N VAL A 543 12.30 29.26 -32.73
CA VAL A 543 10.96 28.89 -33.21
C VAL A 543 10.34 27.85 -32.25
N PRO A 544 9.41 28.25 -31.35
CA PRO A 544 9.00 27.38 -30.25
C PRO A 544 8.18 26.15 -30.67
N VAL A 545 8.43 25.04 -29.97
CA VAL A 545 7.75 23.75 -30.14
C VAL A 545 6.85 23.48 -28.95
N ALA A 546 5.53 23.49 -29.20
CA ALA A 546 4.54 23.05 -28.23
C ALA A 546 4.61 21.54 -28.03
N LEU A 547 4.66 21.11 -26.77
CA LEU A 547 4.74 19.71 -26.35
C LEU A 547 3.54 19.37 -25.44
N SER A 548 3.01 18.17 -25.60
CA SER A 548 1.90 17.63 -24.83
C SER A 548 2.23 16.22 -24.33
N ALA A 549 2.21 16.05 -23.01
CA ALA A 549 2.33 14.77 -22.33
C ALA A 549 0.95 14.22 -21.96
N SER A 550 0.81 12.90 -21.93
CA SER A 550 -0.36 12.20 -21.37
C SER A 550 0.08 10.99 -20.55
N VAL A 551 -0.73 10.65 -19.55
CA VAL A 551 -0.50 9.53 -18.63
C VAL A 551 -1.74 8.64 -18.54
N SER A 552 -1.53 7.34 -18.36
CA SER A 552 -2.57 6.34 -18.11
C SER A 552 -2.10 5.37 -17.01
N GLY A 553 -2.95 5.07 -16.04
CA GLY A 553 -2.49 4.49 -14.77
C GLY A 553 -1.86 5.54 -13.85
N GLY A 554 -1.38 5.13 -12.68
CA GLY A 554 -0.92 6.05 -11.63
C GLY A 554 -2.08 6.60 -10.79
N THR A 555 -1.88 6.77 -9.48
CA THR A 555 -2.86 7.37 -8.56
C THR A 555 -2.86 8.91 -8.67
N PRO A 556 -3.96 9.58 -9.08
CA PRO A 556 -3.99 11.04 -9.21
C PRO A 556 -3.94 11.75 -7.84
N PRO A 557 -3.35 12.98 -7.74
CA PRO A 557 -2.88 13.84 -8.84
C PRO A 557 -1.43 13.59 -9.31
N TYR A 558 -1.18 13.93 -10.58
CA TYR A 558 0.14 13.81 -11.22
C TYR A 558 0.95 15.11 -11.17
N THR A 559 2.26 14.99 -11.02
CA THR A 559 3.24 16.09 -11.13
C THR A 559 4.13 15.88 -12.36
N TYR A 560 4.09 16.83 -13.30
CA TYR A 560 4.90 16.80 -14.52
C TYR A 560 6.20 17.58 -14.32
N THR A 561 7.33 16.94 -14.59
CA THR A 561 8.67 17.55 -14.56
C THR A 561 9.34 17.35 -15.92
N TRP A 562 9.72 18.44 -16.57
CA TRP A 562 10.18 18.48 -17.96
C TRP A 562 11.67 18.76 -18.04
N TYR A 563 12.34 18.07 -18.98
CA TYR A 563 13.77 18.13 -19.18
C TYR A 563 14.11 18.36 -20.66
N VAL A 564 15.24 19.04 -20.90
CA VAL A 564 15.90 19.14 -22.20
C VAL A 564 17.35 18.72 -21.98
N ASP A 565 17.82 17.71 -22.73
CA ASP A 565 19.18 17.15 -22.64
C ASP A 565 19.58 16.72 -21.21
N GLY A 566 18.59 16.26 -20.43
CA GLY A 566 18.73 15.85 -19.03
C GLY A 566 18.69 16.98 -18.00
N VAL A 567 18.64 18.25 -18.42
CA VAL A 567 18.51 19.42 -17.53
C VAL A 567 17.02 19.73 -17.31
N GLN A 568 16.59 19.87 -16.06
CA GLN A 568 15.20 20.24 -15.74
C GLN A 568 14.90 21.68 -16.17
N VAL A 569 13.91 21.87 -17.04
CA VAL A 569 13.53 23.18 -17.61
C VAL A 569 12.19 23.71 -17.08
N TYR A 570 11.26 22.83 -16.70
CA TYR A 570 9.93 23.22 -16.24
C TYR A 570 9.32 22.16 -15.31
N ARG A 571 8.43 22.58 -14.39
CA ARG A 571 7.66 21.68 -13.52
C ARG A 571 6.27 22.26 -13.31
N GLY A 572 5.23 21.45 -13.49
CA GLY A 572 3.85 21.89 -13.40
C GLY A 572 2.90 21.09 -14.30
N SER A 573 2.57 21.65 -15.46
CA SER A 573 1.48 21.14 -16.31
C SER A 573 1.89 20.03 -17.30
N SER A 574 0.88 19.35 -17.86
CA SER A 574 1.03 18.36 -18.93
C SER A 574 1.39 18.95 -20.30
N SER A 575 1.58 20.26 -20.41
CA SER A 575 2.15 20.91 -21.58
C SER A 575 3.38 21.75 -21.24
N TYR A 576 4.26 21.87 -22.22
CA TYR A 576 5.46 22.70 -22.17
C TYR A 576 5.69 23.32 -23.55
N SER A 577 6.32 24.50 -23.60
CA SER A 577 6.74 25.16 -24.84
C SER A 577 8.26 25.23 -24.82
N TYR A 578 8.89 24.39 -25.64
CA TYR A 578 10.34 24.38 -25.79
C TYR A 578 10.76 25.48 -26.76
N ASP A 579 11.67 26.35 -26.33
CA ASP A 579 12.22 27.44 -27.15
C ASP A 579 13.72 27.17 -27.37
N PRO A 580 14.13 26.73 -28.59
CA PRO A 580 15.47 26.22 -28.83
C PRO A 580 16.49 27.33 -29.09
N GLY A 581 17.52 27.43 -28.25
CA GLY A 581 18.59 28.43 -28.38
C GLY A 581 19.79 28.01 -29.24
N THR A 582 19.86 26.76 -29.70
CA THR A 582 21.02 26.18 -30.40
C THR A 582 20.61 25.19 -31.49
N PRO A 583 21.33 25.10 -32.61
CA PRO A 583 21.12 24.02 -33.60
C PRO A 583 21.62 22.67 -33.09
N GLY A 584 20.92 21.59 -33.44
CA GLY A 584 21.25 20.20 -33.10
C GLY A 584 20.03 19.35 -32.77
N PRO A 585 20.20 18.02 -32.58
CA PRO A 585 19.17 17.18 -31.98
C PRO A 585 19.11 17.44 -30.48
N HIS A 586 17.95 17.83 -29.98
CA HIS A 586 17.69 18.05 -28.56
C HIS A 586 16.73 16.99 -28.01
N ALA A 587 17.14 16.34 -26.92
CA ALA A 587 16.39 15.27 -26.28
C ALA A 587 15.42 15.86 -25.24
N VAL A 588 14.15 16.03 -25.63
CA VAL A 588 13.10 16.53 -24.74
C VAL A 588 12.44 15.35 -24.03
N SER A 589 12.34 15.41 -22.71
CA SER A 589 11.65 14.36 -21.94
C SER A 589 10.77 14.93 -20.83
N VAL A 590 9.82 14.10 -20.39
CA VAL A 590 8.91 14.37 -19.29
C VAL A 590 8.93 13.20 -18.33
N SER A 591 9.03 13.52 -17.05
CA SER A 591 8.91 12.62 -15.92
C SER A 591 7.61 12.97 -15.19
N ILE A 592 6.71 11.99 -15.08
CA ILE A 592 5.37 12.13 -14.52
C ILE A 592 5.30 11.28 -13.25
N THR A 593 5.32 11.93 -12.10
CA THR A 593 5.18 11.26 -10.79
C THR A 593 3.74 11.36 -10.32
N ASP A 594 3.15 10.25 -9.90
CA ASP A 594 1.80 10.19 -9.32
C ASP A 594 1.80 10.48 -7.80
N SER A 595 0.64 10.40 -7.14
CA SER A 595 0.55 10.70 -5.70
C SER A 595 0.88 9.53 -4.78
N ALA A 596 1.02 8.30 -5.30
CA ALA A 596 1.55 7.17 -4.54
C ALA A 596 3.09 7.13 -4.60
N GLY A 597 3.68 7.76 -5.62
CA GLY A 597 5.11 7.99 -5.77
C GLY A 597 5.75 7.23 -6.93
N LEU A 598 4.99 6.46 -7.72
CA LEU A 598 5.53 5.88 -8.95
C LEU A 598 5.74 6.97 -10.00
N THR A 599 6.68 6.72 -10.91
CA THR A 599 7.11 7.69 -11.92
C THR A 599 7.23 7.05 -13.28
N ALA A 600 6.50 7.58 -14.25
CA ALA A 600 6.56 7.21 -15.66
C ALA A 600 7.34 8.26 -16.46
N ASN A 601 8.12 7.83 -17.46
CA ASN A 601 8.95 8.72 -18.26
C ASN A 601 8.65 8.54 -19.75
N ALA A 602 8.65 9.64 -20.50
CA ALA A 602 8.54 9.64 -21.96
C ALA A 602 9.47 10.68 -22.59
N SER A 603 9.94 10.44 -23.81
CA SER A 603 10.86 11.33 -24.53
C SER A 603 10.51 11.47 -26.01
N VAL A 604 10.99 12.56 -26.61
CA VAL A 604 10.94 12.84 -28.05
C VAL A 604 12.18 13.63 -28.44
N GLU A 605 12.72 13.38 -29.62
CA GLU A 605 13.79 14.19 -30.19
C GLU A 605 13.18 15.37 -30.97
N VAL A 606 13.71 16.58 -30.75
CA VAL A 606 13.42 17.77 -31.54
C VAL A 606 14.71 18.19 -32.24
N VAL A 607 14.72 18.11 -33.57
CA VAL A 607 15.86 18.56 -34.38
C VAL A 607 15.72 20.06 -34.63
N VAL A 608 16.72 20.83 -34.21
CA VAL A 608 16.79 22.27 -34.40
C VAL A 608 17.78 22.59 -35.52
N ASN A 609 17.29 23.21 -36.59
CA ASN A 609 18.11 23.74 -37.67
C ASN A 609 18.63 25.14 -37.32
N PRO A 610 19.81 25.56 -37.84
CA PRO A 610 20.23 26.96 -37.77
C PRO A 610 19.32 27.83 -38.65
N ASP A 611 19.15 29.10 -38.31
CA ASP A 611 18.38 30.08 -39.09
C ASP A 611 18.73 30.02 -40.60
N PRO A 612 17.74 30.05 -41.52
CA PRO A 612 18.02 30.14 -42.94
C PRO A 612 18.72 31.45 -43.28
N THR A 613 19.80 31.36 -44.04
CA THR A 613 20.46 32.48 -44.71
C THR A 613 20.12 32.45 -46.20
N VAL A 614 19.95 33.62 -46.82
CA VAL A 614 19.70 33.71 -48.27
C VAL A 614 20.60 34.73 -48.95
N SER A 615 21.26 34.27 -50.01
CA SER A 615 21.96 35.10 -50.98
C SER A 615 21.11 35.30 -52.24
N ALA A 616 21.31 36.41 -52.93
CA ALA A 616 20.59 36.77 -54.14
C ALA A 616 21.55 37.39 -55.16
N SER A 617 21.39 37.05 -56.43
CA SER A 617 22.21 37.59 -57.52
C SER A 617 21.39 37.89 -58.78
N ALA A 618 21.88 38.81 -59.60
CA ALA A 618 21.38 39.09 -60.95
C ALA A 618 22.42 38.69 -62.00
N ASN A 619 21.97 38.33 -63.21
CA ASN A 619 22.87 38.04 -64.34
C ASN A 619 23.62 39.28 -64.86
N ALA A 620 23.11 40.49 -64.60
CA ALA A 620 23.73 41.74 -64.97
C ALA A 620 23.45 42.83 -63.90
N SER A 621 24.43 43.71 -63.68
CA SER A 621 24.29 44.91 -62.82
C SER A 621 23.89 46.17 -63.59
N ALA A 622 23.94 46.13 -64.92
CA ALA A 622 23.39 47.15 -65.80
C ALA A 622 22.79 46.51 -67.06
N THR A 623 21.75 47.13 -67.62
CA THR A 623 21.09 46.71 -68.87
C THR A 623 20.31 47.90 -69.48
N ASP A 624 19.59 47.70 -70.58
CA ASP A 624 18.76 48.72 -71.22
C ASP A 624 17.25 48.44 -71.01
N VAL A 625 16.41 49.42 -71.37
CA VAL A 625 14.95 49.28 -71.29
C VAL A 625 14.46 48.06 -72.09
N GLY A 626 13.54 47.30 -71.49
CA GLY A 626 12.91 46.11 -72.08
C GLY A 626 13.73 44.81 -72.00
N LEU A 627 15.05 44.88 -71.81
CA LEU A 627 15.91 43.68 -71.71
C LEU A 627 15.70 42.96 -70.37
N GLY A 628 15.58 41.63 -70.43
CA GLY A 628 15.23 40.81 -69.26
C GLY A 628 16.41 40.57 -68.31
N VAL A 629 16.26 41.00 -67.07
CA VAL A 629 17.19 40.69 -65.96
C VAL A 629 16.74 39.41 -65.28
N ALA A 630 17.62 38.42 -65.21
CA ALA A 630 17.40 37.16 -64.51
C ALA A 630 17.96 37.25 -63.08
N LEU A 631 17.14 36.83 -62.11
CA LEU A 631 17.45 36.84 -60.68
C LEU A 631 17.48 35.40 -60.15
N SER A 632 18.43 35.09 -59.27
CA SER A 632 18.56 33.77 -58.64
C SER A 632 18.90 33.89 -57.16
N SER A 633 18.45 32.93 -56.35
CA SER A 633 18.73 32.85 -54.93
C SER A 633 19.37 31.51 -54.54
N SER A 634 20.17 31.53 -53.47
CA SER A 634 20.70 30.33 -52.82
C SER A 634 20.46 30.44 -51.32
N VAL A 635 19.99 29.35 -50.71
CA VAL A 635 19.56 29.26 -49.31
C VAL A 635 20.38 28.21 -48.58
N GLU A 636 20.92 28.56 -47.41
CA GLU A 636 21.69 27.66 -46.54
C GLU A 636 21.16 27.79 -45.10
N GLY A 637 20.87 26.66 -44.44
CA GLY A 637 20.16 26.63 -43.15
C GLY A 637 18.62 26.67 -43.30
N GLY A 638 17.93 26.62 -42.16
CA GLY A 638 16.47 26.53 -42.05
C GLY A 638 15.90 25.13 -42.26
N THR A 639 14.58 25.01 -42.20
CA THR A 639 13.84 23.75 -42.32
C THR A 639 13.12 23.61 -43.68
N PRO A 640 13.64 22.84 -44.67
CA PRO A 640 12.99 22.63 -45.97
C PRO A 640 11.60 21.97 -45.85
N PRO A 641 10.65 22.23 -46.78
CA PRO A 641 10.79 23.04 -47.99
C PRO A 641 10.71 24.56 -47.76
N TYR A 642 11.32 25.33 -48.67
CA TYR A 642 11.30 26.79 -48.65
C TYR A 642 10.21 27.37 -49.58
N SER A 643 9.65 28.49 -49.16
CA SER A 643 8.82 29.38 -49.98
C SER A 643 9.56 30.70 -50.25
N TYR A 644 9.30 31.31 -51.40
CA TYR A 644 10.08 32.45 -51.92
C TYR A 644 9.15 33.59 -52.31
N ALA A 645 9.57 34.83 -52.09
CA ALA A 645 8.89 36.04 -52.57
C ALA A 645 9.93 37.06 -53.04
N TRP A 646 10.07 37.22 -54.35
CA TRP A 646 10.93 38.22 -54.96
C TRP A 646 10.23 39.57 -55.05
N TYR A 647 10.93 40.63 -54.67
CA TYR A 647 10.47 42.00 -54.76
C TYR A 647 11.39 42.80 -55.68
N VAL A 648 10.79 43.65 -56.52
CA VAL A 648 11.47 44.69 -57.29
C VAL A 648 10.81 46.02 -56.95
N ASP A 649 11.60 46.98 -56.46
CA ASP A 649 11.17 48.29 -55.94
C ASP A 649 10.01 48.18 -54.93
N GLY A 650 10.12 47.20 -54.03
CA GLY A 650 9.15 46.90 -52.99
C GLY A 650 7.86 46.22 -53.45
N ARG A 651 7.71 45.91 -54.75
CA ARG A 651 6.55 45.20 -55.31
C ARG A 651 6.88 43.73 -55.57
N LEU A 652 5.97 42.82 -55.22
CA LEU A 652 6.11 41.39 -55.48
C LEU A 652 6.19 41.14 -57.00
N ALA A 653 7.26 40.48 -57.45
CA ALA A 653 7.52 40.15 -58.85
C ALA A 653 7.22 38.67 -59.16
N CYS A 654 7.67 37.74 -58.32
CA CYS A 654 7.34 36.31 -58.43
C CYS A 654 7.57 35.56 -57.11
N ALA A 655 7.14 34.29 -57.05
CA ALA A 655 7.29 33.40 -55.89
C ALA A 655 7.99 32.08 -56.29
N SER A 656 9.31 32.13 -56.49
CA SER A 656 10.14 31.04 -57.03
C SER A 656 11.61 31.22 -56.62
N PRO A 657 12.44 30.15 -56.54
CA PRO A 657 13.89 30.26 -56.27
C PRO A 657 14.64 31.17 -57.25
N SER A 658 14.15 31.26 -58.49
CA SER A 658 14.61 32.20 -59.52
C SER A 658 13.45 33.07 -60.05
N CYS A 659 13.78 34.25 -60.52
CA CYS A 659 12.84 35.25 -61.04
C CYS A 659 13.40 35.90 -62.31
N ALA A 660 12.57 36.66 -63.03
CA ALA A 660 13.06 37.59 -64.04
C ALA A 660 12.16 38.83 -64.10
N PHE A 661 12.72 39.98 -64.48
CA PHE A 661 11.96 41.19 -64.76
C PHE A 661 12.53 41.93 -65.98
N SER A 662 11.64 42.53 -66.78
CA SER A 662 12.01 43.45 -67.86
C SER A 662 11.64 44.88 -67.43
N PRO A 663 12.60 45.80 -67.29
CA PRO A 663 12.36 47.15 -66.82
C PRO A 663 11.77 48.01 -67.95
N GLY A 664 10.61 48.63 -67.70
CA GLY A 664 9.89 49.43 -68.71
C GLY A 664 10.34 50.89 -68.83
N SER A 665 11.31 51.33 -68.03
CA SER A 665 11.82 52.71 -68.00
C SER A 665 13.25 52.76 -67.46
N PRO A 666 14.07 53.76 -67.86
CA PRO A 666 15.41 53.96 -67.30
C PRO A 666 15.36 54.31 -65.82
N GLY A 667 16.36 53.88 -65.04
CA GLY A 667 16.44 54.12 -63.60
C GLY A 667 17.25 53.06 -62.86
N ALA A 668 17.40 53.21 -61.55
CA ALA A 668 17.98 52.18 -60.69
C ALA A 668 16.85 51.33 -60.08
N TYR A 669 16.85 50.03 -60.36
CA TYR A 669 15.88 49.06 -59.82
C TYR A 669 16.50 48.31 -58.65
N SER A 670 15.73 48.17 -57.57
CA SER A 670 16.15 47.53 -56.32
C SER A 670 15.45 46.19 -56.12
N ALA A 671 16.19 45.09 -56.24
CA ALA A 671 15.67 43.73 -56.15
C ALA A 671 16.14 42.99 -54.89
N TYR A 672 15.25 42.23 -54.26
CA TYR A 672 15.60 41.32 -53.15
C TYR A 672 14.63 40.14 -53.10
N VAL A 673 15.03 39.04 -52.45
CA VAL A 673 14.14 37.92 -52.12
C VAL A 673 13.88 37.87 -50.63
N VAL A 674 12.66 37.49 -50.26
CA VAL A 674 12.30 37.01 -48.92
C VAL A 674 12.06 35.51 -49.04
N VAL A 675 12.65 34.74 -48.12
CA VAL A 675 12.50 33.29 -48.04
C VAL A 675 11.90 32.94 -46.69
N THR A 676 10.82 32.17 -46.70
CA THR A 676 10.19 31.61 -45.49
C THR A 676 10.23 30.09 -45.59
N ASP A 677 10.79 29.44 -44.58
CA ASP A 677 10.90 27.97 -44.54
C ASP A 677 9.65 27.28 -43.95
N SER A 678 9.69 25.95 -43.81
CA SER A 678 8.52 25.18 -43.38
C SER A 678 8.28 25.14 -41.86
N ALA A 679 9.28 25.52 -41.05
CA ALA A 679 9.12 25.74 -39.62
C ALA A 679 8.64 27.18 -39.34
N GLY A 680 8.88 28.10 -40.27
CA GLY A 680 8.28 29.43 -40.37
C GLY A 680 9.26 30.58 -40.23
N TYR A 681 10.56 30.30 -40.09
CA TYR A 681 11.57 31.35 -40.06
C TYR A 681 11.59 32.11 -41.40
N THR A 682 11.71 33.43 -41.35
CA THR A 682 11.69 34.29 -42.54
C THR A 682 12.94 35.16 -42.62
N VAL A 683 13.73 35.00 -43.69
CA VAL A 683 14.96 35.75 -43.97
C VAL A 683 14.82 36.59 -45.24
N LYS A 684 15.50 37.74 -45.29
CA LYS A 684 15.54 38.64 -46.45
C LYS A 684 16.98 38.78 -46.98
N SER A 685 17.16 38.70 -48.30
CA SER A 685 18.46 38.88 -48.94
C SER A 685 18.95 40.34 -48.86
N PRO A 686 20.27 40.57 -49.04
CA PRO A 686 20.78 41.86 -49.47
C PRO A 686 20.05 42.39 -50.72
N ILE A 687 20.06 43.71 -50.90
CA ILE A 687 19.46 44.37 -52.06
C ILE A 687 20.44 44.34 -53.23
N ILE A 688 20.03 43.73 -54.33
CA ILE A 688 20.68 43.87 -55.64
C ILE A 688 20.20 45.19 -56.25
N ASN A 689 21.13 45.99 -56.77
CA ASN A 689 20.81 47.19 -57.54
C ASN A 689 21.16 46.94 -59.01
N VAL A 690 20.23 47.24 -59.92
CA VAL A 690 20.41 47.10 -61.37
C VAL A 690 20.16 48.45 -62.04
N THR A 691 21.15 48.94 -62.78
CA THR A 691 21.04 50.22 -63.51
C THR A 691 20.46 49.98 -64.90
N VAL A 692 19.34 50.60 -65.20
CA VAL A 692 18.66 50.51 -66.49
C VAL A 692 18.88 51.78 -67.28
N ASN A 693 19.59 51.66 -68.39
CA ASN A 693 19.91 52.77 -69.29
C ASN A 693 18.79 52.96 -70.34
N PRO A 694 18.56 54.18 -70.84
CA PRO A 694 17.73 54.39 -72.02
C PRO A 694 18.43 53.85 -73.26
N ASP A 695 17.68 53.41 -74.28
CA ASP A 695 18.21 52.95 -75.58
C ASP A 695 19.31 53.89 -76.14
N PRO A 696 20.41 53.37 -76.70
CA PRO A 696 21.47 54.20 -77.26
C PRO A 696 20.98 54.99 -78.46
N THR A 697 21.09 56.32 -78.37
CA THR A 697 20.96 57.25 -79.49
C THR A 697 22.35 57.60 -80.01
N VAL A 698 22.52 57.71 -81.33
CA VAL A 698 23.78 58.13 -81.95
C VAL A 698 23.57 59.28 -82.93
N SER A 699 24.45 60.27 -82.85
CA SER A 699 24.59 61.35 -83.83
C SER A 699 25.93 61.21 -84.55
N VAL A 700 25.96 61.52 -85.85
CA VAL A 700 27.17 61.47 -86.69
C VAL A 700 27.54 62.88 -87.12
N SER A 701 28.80 63.24 -86.98
CA SER A 701 29.38 64.47 -87.51
C SER A 701 30.60 64.15 -88.36
N ILE A 702 30.77 64.87 -89.47
CA ILE A 702 31.78 64.58 -90.50
C ILE A 702 32.44 65.88 -90.91
N SER A 703 33.77 65.87 -90.99
CA SER A 703 34.58 66.97 -91.52
C SER A 703 35.52 66.45 -92.62
N LEU A 704 35.82 67.33 -93.58
CA LEU A 704 36.73 67.08 -94.71
C LEU A 704 38.01 67.91 -94.54
N SER A 705 39.14 67.40 -95.05
CA SER A 705 40.48 67.94 -94.76
C SER A 705 40.77 69.32 -95.37
N SER A 706 40.06 69.73 -96.43
CA SER A 706 40.33 70.98 -97.14
C SER A 706 39.05 71.66 -97.67
N SER A 707 39.13 72.97 -97.94
CA SER A 707 37.96 73.79 -98.33
C SER A 707 38.10 74.57 -99.63
N SER A 708 39.25 74.51 -100.33
CA SER A 708 39.43 75.21 -101.62
C SER A 708 40.65 74.77 -102.47
N ALA A 709 40.79 73.48 -102.79
CA ALA A 709 41.53 72.94 -103.96
C ALA A 709 41.42 71.41 -103.99
N LEU A 710 41.00 70.81 -105.12
CA LEU A 710 40.74 69.36 -105.20
C LEU A 710 41.76 68.59 -106.04
N TYR A 711 42.20 67.45 -105.52
CA TYR A 711 42.85 66.33 -106.22
C TYR A 711 42.46 65.00 -105.52
N GLU A 712 42.93 63.85 -106.00
CA GLU A 712 42.75 62.54 -105.34
C GLU A 712 43.24 62.54 -103.88
N ASP A 713 42.81 61.52 -103.12
CA ASP A 713 43.27 61.14 -101.76
C ASP A 713 42.73 61.94 -100.55
N ASP A 714 41.64 62.71 -100.67
CA ASP A 714 41.04 63.44 -99.54
C ASP A 714 40.41 62.51 -98.47
N VAL A 715 40.44 62.92 -97.20
CA VAL A 715 40.09 62.08 -96.04
C VAL A 715 38.84 62.62 -95.33
N ALA A 716 37.81 61.78 -95.24
CA ALA A 716 36.63 62.05 -94.43
C ALA A 716 36.90 61.64 -92.97
N HIS A 717 36.93 62.63 -92.09
CA HIS A 717 37.00 62.44 -90.64
C HIS A 717 35.57 62.28 -90.10
N MET A 718 35.22 61.06 -89.71
CA MET A 718 33.92 60.72 -89.14
C MET A 718 34.03 60.63 -87.61
N SER A 719 33.06 61.19 -86.90
CA SER A 719 32.95 61.00 -85.44
C SER A 719 31.49 60.89 -85.01
N ALA A 720 31.26 60.10 -83.97
CA ALA A 720 29.97 59.81 -83.40
C ALA A 720 29.87 60.36 -81.98
N SER A 721 28.67 60.78 -81.59
CA SER A 721 28.35 61.03 -80.18
C SER A 721 27.15 60.17 -79.80
N VAL A 722 27.33 59.35 -78.77
CA VAL A 722 26.36 58.36 -78.28
C VAL A 722 25.83 58.80 -76.93
N SER A 723 24.52 58.69 -76.73
CA SER A 723 23.84 59.02 -75.48
C SER A 723 22.75 57.99 -75.20
N GLY A 724 22.77 57.37 -74.01
CA GLY A 724 22.06 56.12 -73.73
C GLY A 724 22.87 54.89 -74.14
N GLY A 725 22.34 53.71 -73.81
CA GLY A 725 22.95 52.39 -73.91
C GLY A 725 23.79 52.00 -72.70
N THR A 726 24.21 50.73 -72.66
CA THR A 726 25.03 50.16 -71.58
C THR A 726 26.50 50.01 -72.01
N PRO A 727 27.43 50.89 -71.57
CA PRO A 727 28.85 50.83 -72.00
C PRO A 727 29.55 49.53 -71.58
N PRO A 728 30.58 49.05 -72.34
CA PRO A 728 31.23 49.69 -73.49
C PRO A 728 30.45 49.60 -74.81
N TYR A 729 30.87 50.41 -75.79
CA TYR A 729 30.29 50.48 -77.14
C TYR A 729 31.26 49.98 -78.22
N THR A 730 30.69 49.38 -79.28
CA THR A 730 31.38 48.98 -80.51
C THR A 730 30.77 49.72 -81.70
N TYR A 731 31.61 50.38 -82.50
CA TYR A 731 31.22 51.21 -83.63
C TYR A 731 31.62 50.51 -84.94
N THR A 732 30.69 50.29 -85.86
CA THR A 732 30.96 49.82 -87.22
C THR A 732 30.65 50.94 -88.21
N TRP A 733 31.64 51.38 -88.97
CA TRP A 733 31.54 52.52 -89.90
C TRP A 733 31.32 52.02 -91.32
N TYR A 734 30.50 52.74 -92.10
CA TYR A 734 30.12 52.36 -93.45
C TYR A 734 30.30 53.51 -94.44
N VAL A 735 30.69 53.16 -95.68
CA VAL A 735 30.67 54.04 -96.85
C VAL A 735 29.80 53.36 -97.91
N ASP A 736 28.76 54.06 -98.38
CA ASP A 736 27.80 53.59 -99.40
C ASP A 736 27.05 52.28 -99.08
N GLY A 737 27.12 51.84 -97.81
CA GLY A 737 26.53 50.60 -97.31
C GLY A 737 27.56 49.51 -96.99
N ASP A 738 28.80 49.63 -97.47
CA ASP A 738 29.88 48.68 -97.20
C ASP A 738 30.66 49.06 -95.91
N PRO A 739 30.98 48.08 -95.03
CA PRO A 739 31.67 48.34 -93.77
C PRO A 739 33.17 48.62 -94.00
N VAL A 740 33.64 49.79 -93.57
CA VAL A 740 35.04 50.23 -93.73
C VAL A 740 35.89 50.14 -92.46
N ALA A 741 35.29 50.09 -91.27
CA ALA A 741 36.02 49.91 -90.01
C ALA A 741 35.11 49.40 -88.88
N VAL A 742 35.71 48.68 -87.92
CA VAL A 742 35.10 48.38 -86.61
C VAL A 742 36.04 48.92 -85.52
N THR A 743 35.52 49.74 -84.61
CA THR A 743 36.31 50.46 -83.58
C THR A 743 35.61 50.44 -82.22
N ALA A 744 36.39 50.44 -81.13
CA ALA A 744 35.88 50.77 -79.79
C ALA A 744 35.85 52.31 -79.55
N SER A 745 36.60 53.07 -80.35
CA SER A 745 36.61 54.53 -80.32
C SER A 745 35.48 55.12 -81.18
N PRO A 746 34.87 56.25 -80.79
CA PRO A 746 33.77 56.90 -81.50
C PRO A 746 34.21 57.73 -82.73
N SER A 747 35.31 57.36 -83.40
CA SER A 747 35.79 58.06 -84.60
C SER A 747 36.53 57.15 -85.57
N CYS A 748 36.50 57.53 -86.85
CA CYS A 748 37.11 56.80 -87.96
C CYS A 748 37.55 57.78 -89.06
N THR A 749 38.50 57.36 -89.90
CA THR A 749 38.94 58.09 -91.10
C THR A 749 38.90 57.17 -92.30
N CYS A 750 38.21 57.59 -93.36
CA CYS A 750 38.19 56.88 -94.65
C CYS A 750 38.55 57.83 -95.80
N ARG A 751 38.97 57.27 -96.95
CA ARG A 751 39.24 58.02 -98.19
C ARG A 751 38.05 57.88 -99.12
N LEU A 752 37.70 58.96 -99.82
CA LEU A 752 36.57 58.99 -100.74
C LEU A 752 37.05 59.34 -102.16
N PRO A 753 36.65 58.56 -103.19
CA PRO A 753 36.90 58.93 -104.58
C PRO A 753 35.99 60.09 -105.04
N PRO A 754 36.16 60.61 -106.28
CA PRO A 754 35.25 61.60 -106.83
C PRO A 754 33.85 61.00 -107.06
N GLY A 755 32.84 61.57 -106.40
CA GLY A 755 31.48 61.03 -106.37
C GLY A 755 30.62 61.65 -105.26
N SER A 756 29.39 61.17 -105.12
CA SER A 756 28.53 61.44 -103.95
C SER A 756 28.47 60.19 -103.09
N HIS A 757 28.87 60.30 -101.83
CA HIS A 757 29.02 59.21 -100.88
C HIS A 757 28.06 59.33 -99.69
N SER A 758 27.68 58.19 -99.12
CA SER A 758 26.69 58.03 -98.06
C SER A 758 27.34 57.38 -96.84
N LEU A 759 27.56 58.17 -95.78
CA LEU A 759 28.37 57.78 -94.62
C LEU A 759 27.49 57.50 -93.40
N SER A 760 27.67 56.36 -92.75
CA SER A 760 26.90 55.97 -91.56
C SER A 760 27.72 55.16 -90.54
N VAL A 761 27.18 55.01 -89.33
CA VAL A 761 27.77 54.19 -88.26
C VAL A 761 26.70 53.35 -87.57
N ARG A 762 26.97 52.07 -87.34
CA ARG A 762 26.18 51.21 -86.44
C ARG A 762 26.90 51.11 -85.10
N VAL A 763 26.27 51.57 -84.04
CA VAL A 763 26.77 51.41 -82.66
C VAL A 763 26.04 50.25 -82.02
N VAL A 764 26.79 49.36 -81.38
CA VAL A 764 26.27 48.28 -80.53
C VAL A 764 26.83 48.47 -79.13
N ASP A 765 26.01 48.33 -78.09
CA ASP A 765 26.46 48.40 -76.70
C ASP A 765 26.70 47.00 -76.08
N SER A 766 27.05 46.96 -74.79
CA SER A 766 27.41 45.71 -74.12
C SER A 766 26.23 44.86 -73.64
N ALA A 767 25.03 45.44 -73.55
CA ALA A 767 23.79 44.70 -73.34
C ALA A 767 23.22 44.14 -74.66
N GLY A 768 23.70 44.68 -75.80
CA GLY A 768 23.50 44.13 -77.14
C GLY A 768 22.58 44.96 -78.03
N TYR A 769 22.09 46.11 -77.54
CA TYR A 769 21.26 47.00 -78.34
C TYR A 769 22.08 47.61 -79.48
N ALA A 770 21.48 47.76 -80.67
CA ALA A 770 22.14 48.31 -81.83
C ALA A 770 21.36 49.43 -82.52
N VAL A 771 22.00 50.59 -82.67
CA VAL A 771 21.46 51.79 -83.33
C VAL A 771 22.31 52.16 -84.55
N ILE A 772 21.72 52.81 -85.56
CA ILE A 772 22.43 53.32 -86.74
C ILE A 772 22.27 54.84 -86.82
N GLY A 773 23.38 55.55 -87.02
CA GLY A 773 23.43 56.99 -87.24
C GLY A 773 23.83 57.32 -88.68
N GLY A 774 23.19 58.32 -89.27
CA GLY A 774 23.29 58.65 -90.69
C GLY A 774 22.13 58.05 -91.52
N PRO A 775 22.23 58.03 -92.86
CA PRO A 775 23.37 58.48 -93.64
C PRO A 775 23.58 60.00 -93.62
N VAL A 776 24.85 60.41 -93.68
CA VAL A 776 25.27 61.77 -94.00
C VAL A 776 25.85 61.75 -95.41
N HIS A 777 25.32 62.58 -96.30
CA HIS A 777 25.76 62.65 -97.69
C HIS A 777 26.86 63.71 -97.88
N VAL A 778 27.92 63.35 -98.59
CA VAL A 778 29.03 64.24 -98.98
C VAL A 778 29.34 64.06 -100.46
N THR A 779 29.86 65.09 -101.13
CA THR A 779 30.19 65.04 -102.57
C THR A 779 31.56 65.64 -102.84
N ALA A 780 32.38 64.94 -103.64
CA ALA A 780 33.70 65.37 -104.10
C ALA A 780 33.72 65.52 -105.64
N SER A 781 34.04 66.71 -106.15
CA SER A 781 33.96 67.04 -107.59
C SER A 781 34.83 68.23 -108.00
N TYR A 782 35.29 68.26 -109.26
CA TYR A 782 36.17 69.30 -109.81
C TYR A 782 35.47 70.63 -110.20
N ASP A 783 36.25 71.72 -110.27
CA ASP A 783 35.77 73.08 -110.59
C ASP A 783 36.12 73.52 -112.03
N TYR A 784 35.12 74.01 -112.77
CA TYR A 784 35.18 74.26 -114.23
C TYR A 784 35.33 75.71 -114.73
N PRO A 785 35.00 76.80 -114.00
CA PRO A 785 35.00 78.17 -114.55
C PRO A 785 36.35 78.68 -115.09
N LEU A 786 37.47 78.17 -114.58
CA LEU A 786 38.79 78.72 -114.86
C LEU A 786 39.25 78.53 -116.32
N ILE A 787 38.71 77.53 -117.03
CA ILE A 787 39.14 77.15 -118.38
C ILE A 787 38.64 78.14 -119.45
N GLY A 788 37.49 78.80 -119.23
CA GLY A 788 36.89 79.69 -120.24
C GLY A 788 37.65 81.00 -120.48
N ALA A 789 38.42 81.48 -119.51
CA ALA A 789 39.03 82.81 -119.54
C ALA A 789 40.16 82.98 -120.59
N VAL A 790 40.81 81.89 -121.00
CA VAL A 790 41.99 81.94 -121.89
C VAL A 790 41.59 82.14 -123.36
N ALA A 791 40.43 81.62 -123.78
CA ALA A 791 40.01 81.60 -125.19
C ALA A 791 39.59 82.99 -125.74
N ALA A 792 39.00 83.85 -124.91
CA ALA A 792 38.45 85.14 -125.36
C ALA A 792 39.52 86.14 -125.88
N SER A 793 40.74 86.04 -125.36
CA SER A 793 41.83 87.00 -125.62
C SER A 793 42.30 87.02 -127.08
N ALA A 794 42.17 85.90 -127.81
CA ALA A 794 42.70 85.75 -129.17
C ALA A 794 41.81 86.41 -130.25
N ALA A 795 40.49 86.50 -130.03
CA ALA A 795 39.54 86.93 -131.06
C ALA A 795 39.58 88.44 -131.35
N ILE A 796 39.82 89.27 -130.33
CA ILE A 796 39.73 90.73 -130.43
C ILE A 796 40.87 91.33 -131.28
N ALA A 797 42.05 90.71 -131.26
CA ALA A 797 43.22 91.17 -132.03
C ALA A 797 43.02 91.08 -133.56
N ALA A 798 42.21 90.14 -134.05
CA ALA A 798 42.00 89.91 -135.48
C ALA A 798 41.11 90.96 -136.15
N LEU A 799 40.13 91.52 -135.42
CA LEU A 799 39.11 92.41 -135.99
C LEU A 799 39.63 93.84 -136.25
N ALA A 800 40.56 94.34 -135.44
CA ALA A 800 41.13 95.68 -135.61
C ALA A 800 41.91 95.86 -136.93
N ALA A 801 42.54 94.79 -137.44
CA ALA A 801 43.32 94.84 -138.67
C ALA A 801 42.46 94.98 -139.94
N ALA A 802 41.18 94.60 -139.90
CA ALA A 802 40.30 94.60 -141.07
C ALA A 802 39.76 95.99 -141.45
N ALA A 803 39.60 96.90 -140.46
CA ALA A 803 38.99 98.22 -140.67
C ALA A 803 39.86 99.18 -141.50
N LEU A 804 41.18 98.98 -141.53
CA LEU A 804 42.16 99.89 -142.14
C LEU A 804 42.25 99.85 -143.68
N ARG A 805 41.33 99.16 -144.39
CA ARG A 805 41.46 98.87 -145.84
C ARG A 805 40.33 99.34 -146.77
N ARG A 806 39.34 100.13 -146.33
CA ARG A 806 38.29 100.65 -147.25
C ARG A 806 37.89 102.13 -147.02
N ARG A 807 38.39 102.99 -147.93
CA ARG A 807 38.03 104.42 -148.17
C ARG A 807 38.35 105.38 -147.00
N ALA A 808 39.11 106.46 -147.16
CA ALA A 808 39.69 107.10 -148.36
C ALA A 808 38.65 107.65 -149.38
N ALA A 809 37.88 108.67 -148.95
CA ALA A 809 37.29 109.71 -149.81
C ALA A 809 36.90 110.94 -148.95
N SER A 810 37.45 112.12 -149.24
CA SER A 810 37.26 113.42 -148.51
C SER A 810 37.76 113.49 -147.05
N GLY A 811 38.04 114.71 -146.53
CA GLY A 811 38.49 114.97 -145.13
C GLY A 811 39.34 116.24 -144.93
N ARG A 812 39.68 116.62 -143.67
CA ARG A 812 40.69 117.67 -143.30
C ARG A 812 41.07 117.74 -141.77
N VAL A 813 42.36 117.50 -141.43
CA VAL A 813 43.28 118.29 -140.51
C VAL A 813 43.12 118.38 -138.93
N ARG A 814 44.03 117.65 -138.21
CA ARG A 814 44.86 117.89 -136.94
C ARG A 814 44.44 117.53 -135.44
N PRO A 815 45.40 117.10 -134.52
CA PRO A 815 45.26 116.51 -133.11
C PRO A 815 46.12 117.26 -131.99
N PRO A 816 46.77 116.76 -130.85
CA PRO A 816 46.93 115.45 -130.07
C PRO A 816 47.10 115.51 -128.47
N HIS A 817 47.76 114.50 -127.79
CA HIS A 817 48.55 114.46 -126.46
C HIS A 817 48.10 113.65 -125.13
N PRO A 818 48.99 113.21 -124.14
CA PRO A 818 48.94 111.88 -123.37
C PRO A 818 49.50 111.67 -121.86
N GLY A 819 49.49 110.45 -121.19
CA GLY A 819 50.53 109.92 -120.17
C GLY A 819 50.26 109.04 -118.84
N ILE A 820 51.28 108.27 -118.28
CA ILE A 820 51.56 107.71 -116.84
C ILE A 820 51.35 106.17 -116.38
N ARG A 821 51.94 105.61 -115.23
CA ARG A 821 52.11 104.13 -114.78
C ARG A 821 52.44 103.68 -113.26
N ARG A 822 52.17 102.39 -112.82
CA ARG A 822 52.67 101.42 -111.68
C ARG A 822 52.21 101.49 -110.16
N ALA A 823 52.45 100.61 -109.11
CA ALA A 823 53.44 99.52 -108.64
C ALA A 823 52.90 98.33 -107.67
N SER A 824 53.67 97.65 -106.73
CA SER A 824 53.33 96.33 -105.98
C SER A 824 54.15 95.88 -104.66
N PRO A 825 53.81 94.78 -103.84
CA PRO A 825 54.21 94.47 -102.38
C PRO A 825 54.83 93.05 -101.87
N ALA A 826 55.08 92.80 -100.52
CA ALA A 826 55.64 91.56 -99.79
C ALA A 826 55.51 91.51 -98.18
N ALA A 827 56.14 90.64 -97.29
CA ALA A 827 55.89 89.22 -96.79
C ALA A 827 56.62 88.73 -95.42
N HIS A 828 56.34 87.52 -94.80
CA HIS A 828 57.14 86.60 -93.82
C HIS A 828 56.69 86.10 -92.36
N ARG A 829 57.53 85.52 -91.44
CA ARG A 829 57.20 84.42 -90.40
C ARG A 829 57.75 84.46 -88.88
N PRO A 830 57.22 83.69 -87.84
CA PRO A 830 57.53 83.76 -86.35
C PRO A 830 58.06 82.48 -85.52
N ARG A 831 58.27 82.53 -84.15
CA ARG A 831 58.71 81.42 -83.16
C ARG A 831 58.39 81.70 -81.62
N ALA A 832 58.76 80.83 -80.63
CA ALA A 832 58.13 80.62 -79.27
C ALA A 832 58.97 80.81 -77.94
N GLY A 833 58.37 80.76 -76.71
CA GLY A 833 59.09 80.52 -75.41
C GLY A 833 58.40 80.72 -74.00
N ARG A 834 58.53 79.71 -73.10
CA ARG A 834 58.54 79.61 -71.58
C ARG A 834 57.85 80.62 -70.60
N GLY A 835 57.30 80.13 -69.47
CA GLY A 835 57.34 80.82 -68.15
C GLY A 835 56.27 80.42 -67.07
N PRO A 836 56.55 80.35 -65.74
CA PRO A 836 55.74 79.54 -64.78
C PRO A 836 55.07 80.28 -63.58
N GLY A 837 54.20 79.56 -62.83
CA GLY A 837 53.60 79.95 -61.53
C GLY A 837 52.90 78.76 -60.84
N ALA A 838 52.63 78.79 -59.52
CA ALA A 838 52.24 77.60 -58.74
C ALA A 838 51.13 77.80 -57.68
N GLY A 839 50.48 76.70 -57.27
CA GLY A 839 49.55 76.60 -56.13
C GLY A 839 49.30 75.13 -55.73
N LYS A 840 49.06 74.87 -54.44
CA LYS A 840 48.64 73.55 -53.88
C LYS A 840 47.26 73.73 -53.16
N SER A 841 46.54 72.74 -52.65
CA SER A 841 46.75 71.29 -52.43
C SER A 841 45.38 70.54 -52.39
N GLU A 842 45.13 69.30 -51.91
CA GLU A 842 45.89 68.24 -51.20
C GLU A 842 45.24 66.84 -51.48
N LEU A 843 45.91 65.76 -51.04
CA LEU A 843 45.54 64.31 -51.01
C LEU A 843 46.44 63.65 -49.92
N PRO A 844 46.42 62.33 -49.56
CA PRO A 844 45.90 61.13 -50.24
C PRO A 844 44.99 60.28 -49.26
N HIS A 845 44.75 58.95 -49.27
CA HIS A 845 45.52 57.72 -49.59
C HIS A 845 44.57 56.50 -49.88
N PRO A 846 45.09 55.28 -50.22
CA PRO A 846 44.36 54.30 -51.03
C PRO A 846 44.00 52.99 -50.30
N LYS A 847 43.63 51.98 -51.09
CA LYS A 847 43.30 50.59 -50.69
C LYS A 847 44.40 49.91 -49.85
N GLY A 848 43.96 49.10 -48.90
CA GLY A 848 44.61 47.91 -48.33
C GLY A 848 43.55 46.84 -48.17
#